data_AF-A0A6J6EIT6-F1
#
_entry.id   AF-A0A6J6EIT6-F1
#
_cell.length_a   1.000
_cell.length_b   1.000
_cell.length_c   1.000
_cell.angle_alpha   90.00
_cell.angle_beta   90.00
_cell.angle_gamma   90.00
#
_symmetry.space_group_name_H-M   'P 1'
#
loop_
_entity.id
_entity.type
_entity.pdbx_description
1 polymer ?
#
loop_
_entity_poly.entity_id
_entity_poly.type
_entity_poly.pdbx_seq_one_letter_code
_entity_poly.pdbx_strand_id
1 'polypeptide(L)'
;MRASVDAILVVRRGGEQLEASFRGLMAQTRPADRICVVDLSADSTVRAQIDSVVGATSFEYVVLPFGTSWAEAIGDATEVLYPGGAIPEQAWLWLLRDDTAPGSPTLEYLTLSVESAPLVRIAGPKQLVADRPLMIREMGETMTRFGERIAMAERELDQAQYDRLSDVLAVGEAGMLVHAATFESLEGFDPALSPLDGGLDFCVRARLAGHRVVVLPRAVVDVHSGPADWHTGRSVSAIGQAYFSRRAWLYRRFVYAPTWALLVLIVWALPWAIARGLWHAVAKHPERSLSEVVAALWALGKVPDALRARGALARSKTTSWDVIDSLRMAAGDVRKRRSIAAESRLAATEEKALQVPRPSFLPAFPWTVAALAVIAGLTHGRWWGSPFLVGGGLVPLPGSLDELWSQAWWITPTTLSLDASPVPADPFNFVLSLLGSLTWWSPSLAVVALFVAAIPLAGAIAWWAAAQFLSRAWATSAVAALWALSPTLLVSLSEGRIGAVIAHITLPWLVASLVSAHESWQRVGQASLATLVVLASAPVLWPAVVLGYLVVGLARVRSHGPRMFIGVLPLGLAPAIVIGFPRFSSWWQSLDGRWWDNWGVLLADPGRAYPYQPAAWWEMLAGWPTPLVAEVAGLTIPSWVVLVVAAPLIVAAVFSLALGRALAGATFAGLVVLGLLTASASAALFSGYEGFEPVAVWAGSGVSVLYLGLVVGAGATLDHVDFEDPLGNALSGVGPWLARIATIALAVMTTLQVAPFVMASWTGSTPVEPSSTGRTLPAFVAAEAATNRAIGTLIITEVDGSYRVAVERGSGATLTSGSSLLRARGAEVTPRDEDLARLVGALVRPSAADPAGILQTYGIRFILLEAPRESQAALTLAQRPELVGASSADVLQLWQVPGVTVASSAASSEAPGAPALLWLVVAIAGIFAVPTERRAKAGTRVRDDALPSLGEETSDDV
;
A
#
# COMPACT_ATOMS: atom_id res chain seq x y z
N MET A 1 -3.10 36.45 -54.37
CA MET A 1 -4.48 36.82 -53.95
C MET A 1 -4.43 37.07 -52.46
N ARG A 2 -5.08 38.12 -51.96
CA ARG A 2 -5.00 38.49 -50.54
C ARG A 2 -6.01 37.65 -49.76
N ALA A 3 -5.59 36.95 -48.72
CA ALA A 3 -6.49 36.12 -47.92
C ALA A 3 -7.43 37.00 -47.06
N SER A 4 -8.73 36.72 -47.10
CA SER A 4 -9.72 37.28 -46.19
C SER A 4 -9.75 36.41 -44.93
N VAL A 5 -9.55 36.99 -43.75
CA VAL A 5 -9.45 36.25 -42.49
C VAL A 5 -10.59 36.63 -41.54
N ASP A 6 -11.42 35.66 -41.20
CA ASP A 6 -12.46 35.77 -40.18
C ASP A 6 -11.97 35.11 -38.88
N ALA A 7 -11.91 35.87 -37.80
CA ALA A 7 -11.51 35.37 -36.48
C ALA A 7 -12.72 34.81 -35.73
N ILE A 8 -12.62 33.58 -35.25
CA ILE A 8 -13.62 32.93 -34.39
C ILE A 8 -13.03 32.81 -32.99
N LEU A 9 -13.63 33.50 -32.02
CA LEU A 9 -13.25 33.45 -30.61
C LEU A 9 -14.32 32.70 -29.81
N VAL A 10 -14.00 31.49 -29.33
CA VAL A 10 -14.92 30.72 -28.50
C VAL A 10 -14.66 31.00 -27.02
N VAL A 11 -15.68 31.50 -26.34
CA VAL A 11 -15.64 31.95 -24.96
C VAL A 11 -16.38 30.97 -24.07
N ARG A 12 -15.69 30.39 -23.09
CA ARG A 12 -16.27 29.48 -22.08
C ARG A 12 -16.16 30.06 -20.68
N ARG A 13 -15.19 30.94 -20.44
CA ARG A 13 -14.90 31.61 -19.17
C ARG A 13 -14.58 33.08 -19.44
N GLY A 14 -15.19 33.97 -18.66
CA GLY A 14 -14.81 35.38 -18.61
C GLY A 14 -13.56 35.63 -17.76
N GLY A 15 -13.32 36.90 -17.45
CA GLY A 15 -12.23 37.36 -16.59
C GLY A 15 -10.99 37.84 -17.36
N GLU A 16 -9.86 37.93 -16.67
CA GLU A 16 -8.62 38.54 -17.20
C GLU A 16 -8.06 37.83 -18.45
N GLN A 17 -8.26 36.51 -18.55
CA GLN A 17 -7.81 35.72 -19.70
C GLN A 17 -8.53 36.14 -20.98
N LEU A 18 -9.84 36.33 -20.89
CA LEU A 18 -10.66 36.79 -22.02
C LEU A 18 -10.24 38.20 -22.47
N GLU A 19 -9.99 39.10 -21.51
CA GLU A 19 -9.48 40.45 -21.81
C GLU A 19 -8.12 40.43 -22.50
N ALA A 20 -7.21 39.55 -22.07
CA ALA A 20 -5.91 39.38 -22.72
C ALA A 20 -6.07 38.86 -24.16
N SER A 21 -6.97 37.90 -24.37
CA SER A 21 -7.30 37.34 -25.70
C SER A 21 -7.86 38.40 -26.64
N PHE A 22 -8.81 39.22 -26.18
CA PHE A 22 -9.33 40.34 -26.96
C PHE A 22 -8.29 41.42 -27.23
N ARG A 23 -7.50 41.79 -26.22
CA ARG A 23 -6.44 42.79 -26.37
C ARG A 23 -5.42 42.35 -27.41
N GLY A 24 -5.02 41.08 -27.39
CA GLY A 24 -4.13 40.50 -28.40
C GLY A 24 -4.76 40.50 -29.79
N LEU A 25 -6.03 40.12 -29.91
CA LEU A 25 -6.78 40.12 -31.17
C LEU A 25 -6.89 41.53 -31.78
N MET A 26 -7.11 42.56 -30.96
CA MET A 26 -7.23 43.96 -31.42
C MET A 26 -5.87 44.61 -31.69
N ALA A 27 -4.79 44.13 -31.07
CA ALA A 27 -3.43 44.64 -31.25
C ALA A 27 -2.70 44.05 -32.48
N GLN A 28 -3.40 43.32 -33.35
CA GLN A 28 -2.77 42.70 -34.53
C GLN A 28 -2.30 43.75 -35.55
N THR A 29 -1.10 43.58 -36.09
CA THR A 29 -0.56 44.44 -37.17
C THR A 29 -1.39 44.36 -38.45
N ARG A 30 -1.94 43.17 -38.73
CA ARG A 30 -3.00 42.94 -39.73
C ARG A 30 -4.30 42.67 -38.98
N PRO A 31 -5.34 43.52 -39.09
CA PRO A 31 -6.63 43.24 -38.47
C PRO A 31 -7.32 42.06 -39.15
N ALA A 32 -8.15 41.32 -38.39
CA ALA A 32 -9.09 40.37 -38.97
C ALA A 32 -10.22 41.13 -39.70
N ASP A 33 -10.73 40.56 -40.80
CA ASP A 33 -11.77 41.19 -41.63
C ASP A 33 -13.14 41.14 -40.93
N ARG A 34 -13.43 40.03 -40.26
CA ARG A 34 -14.60 39.86 -39.37
C ARG A 34 -14.19 39.16 -38.09
N ILE A 35 -14.91 39.45 -37.01
CA ILE A 35 -14.75 38.79 -35.72
C ILE A 35 -16.10 38.18 -35.33
N CYS A 36 -16.12 36.87 -35.09
CA CYS A 36 -17.26 36.12 -34.57
C CYS A 36 -16.93 35.60 -33.17
N VAL A 37 -17.72 36.01 -32.18
CA VAL A 37 -17.56 35.61 -30.79
C VAL A 37 -18.65 34.61 -30.44
N VAL A 38 -18.25 33.42 -30.01
CA VAL A 38 -19.15 32.32 -29.64
C VAL A 38 -19.16 32.16 -28.13
N ASP A 39 -20.27 32.47 -27.49
CA ASP A 39 -20.42 32.40 -26.03
C ASP A 39 -21.00 31.05 -25.58
N LEU A 40 -20.22 30.32 -24.79
CA LEU A 40 -20.51 29.05 -24.13
C LEU A 40 -20.53 29.16 -22.59
N SER A 41 -20.36 30.36 -22.04
CA SER A 41 -20.15 30.58 -20.60
C SER A 41 -21.43 30.41 -19.76
N ALA A 42 -22.61 30.59 -20.38
CA ALA A 42 -23.91 30.73 -19.73
C ALA A 42 -23.97 31.79 -18.61
N ASP A 43 -22.99 32.69 -18.56
CA ASP A 43 -22.86 33.76 -17.57
C ASP A 43 -23.21 35.10 -18.22
N SER A 44 -24.18 35.81 -17.64
CA SER A 44 -24.64 37.10 -18.15
C SER A 44 -23.59 38.21 -18.02
N THR A 45 -22.58 38.04 -17.16
CA THR A 45 -21.50 39.01 -16.96
C THR A 45 -20.47 39.01 -18.09
N VAL A 46 -20.28 37.87 -18.75
CA VAL A 46 -19.34 37.71 -19.87
C VAL A 46 -19.75 38.59 -21.05
N ARG A 47 -21.06 38.69 -21.31
CA ARG A 47 -21.58 39.59 -22.35
C ARG A 47 -21.23 41.06 -22.08
N ALA A 48 -21.41 41.52 -20.85
CA ALA A 48 -21.04 42.88 -20.46
C ALA A 48 -19.52 43.13 -20.60
N GLN A 49 -18.71 42.11 -20.29
CA GLN A 49 -17.26 42.16 -20.48
C GLN A 49 -16.89 42.28 -21.98
N ILE A 50 -17.51 41.48 -22.85
CA ILE A 50 -17.32 41.56 -24.31
C ILE A 50 -17.75 42.94 -24.83
N ASP A 51 -18.94 43.41 -24.46
CA ASP A 51 -19.48 44.70 -24.91
C ASP A 51 -18.58 45.88 -24.48
N SER A 52 -17.92 45.79 -23.32
CA SER A 52 -17.01 46.82 -22.82
C SER A 52 -15.70 46.95 -23.62
N VAL A 53 -15.25 45.86 -24.24
CA VAL A 53 -13.98 45.81 -24.98
C VAL A 53 -14.19 46.11 -26.47
N VAL A 54 -15.34 45.73 -27.02
CA VAL A 54 -15.61 45.78 -28.47
C VAL A 54 -16.32 47.07 -28.91
N GLY A 55 -16.52 48.04 -28.01
CA GLY A 55 -17.23 49.31 -28.23
C GLY A 55 -16.65 50.24 -29.31
N ALA A 56 -16.70 49.81 -30.57
CA ALA A 56 -16.51 50.57 -31.83
C ALA A 56 -16.49 49.66 -33.09
N THR A 57 -16.38 48.33 -32.98
CA THR A 57 -16.17 47.41 -34.11
C THR A 57 -17.38 46.51 -34.40
N SER A 58 -17.65 46.25 -35.69
CA SER A 58 -18.67 45.31 -36.15
C SER A 58 -18.23 43.87 -35.84
N PHE A 59 -18.90 43.17 -34.93
CA PHE A 59 -18.67 41.75 -34.65
C PHE A 59 -19.99 40.98 -34.64
N GLU A 60 -19.90 39.69 -34.94
CA GLU A 60 -21.02 38.76 -34.82
C GLU A 60 -20.93 38.05 -33.48
N TYR A 61 -22.07 37.93 -32.80
CA TYR A 61 -22.15 37.32 -31.48
C TYR A 61 -23.15 36.18 -31.51
N VAL A 62 -22.68 34.97 -31.21
CA VAL A 62 -23.45 33.73 -31.23
C VAL A 62 -23.47 33.15 -29.83
N VAL A 63 -24.65 32.82 -29.31
CA VAL A 63 -24.80 32.18 -28.00
C VAL A 63 -25.19 30.73 -28.22
N LEU A 64 -24.41 29.81 -27.66
CA LEU A 64 -24.67 28.37 -27.73
C LEU A 64 -24.80 27.78 -26.31
N PRO A 65 -25.43 26.60 -26.17
CA PRO A 65 -25.62 25.97 -24.86
C PRO A 65 -24.31 25.70 -24.11
N PHE A 66 -24.37 25.83 -22.78
CA PHE A 66 -23.27 25.40 -21.90
C PHE A 66 -23.07 23.89 -22.04
N GLY A 67 -21.92 23.49 -22.60
CA GLY A 67 -21.58 22.08 -22.86
C GLY A 67 -21.34 21.74 -24.32
N THR A 68 -21.65 22.64 -25.25
CA THR A 68 -21.29 22.47 -26.68
C THR A 68 -19.78 22.23 -26.82
N SER A 69 -19.42 21.27 -27.66
CA SER A 69 -18.03 20.91 -27.93
C SER A 69 -17.32 22.00 -28.74
N TRP A 70 -15.98 22.00 -28.73
CA TRP A 70 -15.21 22.92 -29.58
C TRP A 70 -15.54 22.75 -31.07
N ALA A 71 -15.73 21.49 -31.50
CA ALA A 71 -16.06 21.14 -32.87
C ALA A 71 -17.41 21.74 -33.31
N GLU A 72 -18.45 21.54 -32.49
CA GLU A 72 -19.79 22.08 -32.75
C GLU A 72 -19.80 23.60 -32.71
N ALA A 73 -19.11 24.22 -31.74
CA ALA A 73 -19.05 25.68 -31.62
C ALA A 73 -18.43 26.35 -32.86
N ILE A 74 -17.40 25.74 -33.46
CA ILE A 74 -16.80 26.26 -34.69
C ILE A 74 -17.69 25.97 -35.91
N GLY A 75 -18.34 24.81 -35.96
CA GLY A 75 -19.31 24.46 -37.00
C GLY A 75 -20.42 25.50 -37.09
N ASP A 76 -21.09 25.76 -35.96
CA ASP A 76 -22.19 26.73 -35.86
C ASP A 76 -21.69 28.16 -36.18
N ALA A 77 -20.50 28.55 -35.71
CA ALA A 77 -19.92 29.86 -36.03
C ALA A 77 -19.62 30.02 -37.53
N THR A 78 -19.19 28.95 -38.19
CA THR A 78 -18.92 28.96 -39.63
C THR A 78 -20.21 29.09 -40.43
N GLU A 79 -21.28 28.41 -40.00
CA GLU A 79 -22.61 28.53 -40.62
C GLU A 79 -23.18 29.96 -40.48
N VAL A 80 -22.94 30.62 -39.35
CA VAL A 80 -23.32 32.03 -39.15
C VAL A 80 -22.52 32.97 -40.05
N LEU A 81 -21.20 32.75 -40.17
CA LEU A 81 -20.34 33.59 -41.01
C LEU A 81 -20.65 33.44 -42.51
N TYR A 82 -21.06 32.25 -42.95
CA TYR A 82 -21.35 31.89 -44.33
C TYR A 82 -22.71 31.20 -44.49
N PRO A 83 -23.82 31.95 -44.35
CA PRO A 83 -25.15 31.38 -44.45
C PRO A 83 -25.39 30.79 -45.84
N GLY A 84 -25.83 29.53 -45.90
CA GLY A 84 -26.12 28.83 -47.16
C GLY A 84 -24.92 28.16 -47.85
N GLY A 85 -23.76 28.10 -47.21
CA GLY A 85 -22.60 27.28 -47.66
C GLY A 85 -21.80 27.87 -48.83
N ALA A 86 -22.06 29.11 -49.23
CA ALA A 86 -21.29 29.78 -50.28
C ALA A 86 -20.02 30.42 -49.70
N ILE A 87 -19.00 29.61 -49.43
CA ILE A 87 -17.72 30.08 -48.89
C ILE A 87 -16.78 30.56 -50.01
N PRO A 88 -16.26 31.81 -49.96
CA PRO A 88 -15.27 32.29 -50.93
C PRO A 88 -13.96 31.50 -50.86
N GLU A 89 -13.31 31.22 -52.00
CA GLU A 89 -12.00 30.53 -52.02
C GLU A 89 -10.86 31.31 -51.34
N GLN A 90 -11.04 32.60 -51.07
CA GLN A 90 -10.04 33.43 -50.40
C GLN A 90 -10.27 33.52 -48.89
N ALA A 91 -11.30 32.85 -48.37
CA ALA A 91 -11.70 32.90 -46.97
C ALA A 91 -10.89 31.95 -46.06
N TRP A 92 -10.50 32.47 -44.91
CA TRP A 92 -9.73 31.78 -43.88
C TRP A 92 -10.36 32.02 -42.51
N LEU A 93 -10.35 30.98 -41.69
CA LEU A 93 -10.84 31.00 -40.31
C LEU A 93 -9.65 31.00 -39.36
N TRP A 94 -9.56 32.01 -38.49
CA TRP A 94 -8.58 32.05 -37.42
C TRP A 94 -9.22 31.66 -36.09
N LEU A 95 -8.83 30.51 -35.56
CA LEU A 95 -9.48 29.88 -34.42
C LEU A 95 -8.80 30.28 -33.10
N LEU A 96 -9.56 30.95 -32.22
CA LEU A 96 -9.09 31.43 -30.93
C LEU A 96 -10.00 30.93 -29.80
N ARG A 97 -9.39 30.77 -28.63
CA ARG A 97 -10.07 30.45 -27.37
C ARG A 97 -10.01 31.67 -26.46
N ASP A 98 -10.93 31.76 -25.51
CA ASP A 98 -10.88 32.77 -24.43
C ASP A 98 -9.56 32.82 -23.66
N ASP A 99 -8.76 31.76 -23.67
CA ASP A 99 -7.50 31.65 -22.94
C ASP A 99 -6.24 31.80 -23.81
N THR A 100 -6.42 32.23 -25.06
CA THR A 100 -5.37 32.39 -26.08
C THR A 100 -5.16 33.88 -26.41
N ALA A 101 -4.04 34.45 -25.95
CA ALA A 101 -3.65 35.83 -26.24
C ALA A 101 -2.61 35.88 -27.37
N PRO A 102 -2.98 36.30 -28.60
CA PRO A 102 -2.03 36.36 -29.70
C PRO A 102 -1.10 37.59 -29.61
N GLY A 103 0.18 37.40 -29.94
CA GLY A 103 1.15 38.50 -30.08
C GLY A 103 0.83 39.40 -31.28
N SER A 104 1.26 40.66 -31.25
CA SER A 104 0.88 41.68 -32.25
C SER A 104 1.13 41.30 -33.73
N PRO A 105 2.25 40.66 -34.14
CA PRO A 105 2.46 40.31 -35.55
C PRO A 105 1.97 38.89 -35.93
N THR A 106 1.23 38.21 -35.05
CA THR A 106 0.92 36.78 -35.21
C THR A 106 0.06 36.49 -36.43
N LEU A 107 -1.02 37.26 -36.63
CA LEU A 107 -1.91 37.06 -37.78
C LEU A 107 -1.22 37.41 -39.11
N GLU A 108 -0.39 38.47 -39.10
CA GLU A 108 0.41 38.86 -40.26
C GLU A 108 1.32 37.72 -40.72
N TYR A 109 2.10 37.11 -39.80
CA TYR A 109 2.97 35.99 -40.13
C TYR A 109 2.19 34.77 -40.63
N LEU A 110 1.08 34.40 -39.97
CA LEU A 110 0.22 33.30 -40.41
C LEU A 110 -0.30 33.52 -41.82
N THR A 111 -0.74 34.75 -42.12
CA THR A 111 -1.34 35.04 -43.42
C THR A 111 -0.30 35.12 -44.53
N LEU A 112 0.88 35.68 -44.26
CA LEU A 112 2.00 35.70 -45.21
C LEU A 112 2.41 34.29 -45.64
N SER A 113 2.42 33.33 -44.72
CA SER A 113 2.76 31.95 -45.04
C SER A 113 1.76 31.31 -46.00
N VAL A 114 0.46 31.51 -45.78
CA VAL A 114 -0.58 30.88 -46.60
C VAL A 114 -0.75 31.57 -47.96
N GLU A 115 -0.51 32.88 -48.04
CA GLU A 115 -0.50 33.63 -49.30
C GLU A 115 0.70 33.25 -50.18
N SER A 116 1.82 32.83 -49.58
CA SER A 116 3.04 32.44 -50.31
C SER A 116 2.96 31.05 -50.96
N ALA A 117 2.14 30.14 -50.42
CA ALA A 117 2.13 28.73 -50.81
C ALA A 117 0.69 28.17 -50.89
N PRO A 118 0.10 28.04 -52.09
CA PRO A 118 -1.30 27.60 -52.28
C PRO A 118 -1.63 26.20 -51.76
N LEU A 119 -0.62 25.34 -51.59
CA LEU A 119 -0.78 24.00 -51.04
C LEU A 119 -0.99 24.01 -49.52
N VAL A 120 -0.58 25.08 -48.84
CA VAL A 120 -0.79 25.24 -47.39
C VAL A 120 -2.25 25.62 -47.18
N ARG A 121 -2.99 24.78 -46.47
CA ARG A 121 -4.40 25.06 -46.09
C ARG A 121 -4.60 25.21 -44.59
N ILE A 122 -3.57 24.90 -43.80
CA ILE A 122 -3.57 25.03 -42.35
C ILE A 122 -2.20 25.57 -41.91
N ALA A 123 -2.21 26.63 -41.11
CA ALA A 123 -1.03 27.19 -40.47
C ALA A 123 -1.26 27.33 -38.96
N GLY A 124 -0.28 26.95 -38.14
CA GLY A 124 -0.37 27.03 -36.69
C GLY A 124 0.75 27.88 -36.07
N PRO A 125 0.46 28.66 -35.02
CA PRO A 125 1.46 29.43 -34.29
C PRO A 125 2.23 28.55 -33.29
N LYS A 126 3.33 29.09 -32.81
CA LYS A 126 4.04 28.62 -31.61
C LYS A 126 3.24 29.03 -30.37
N GLN A 127 2.84 28.05 -29.55
CA GLN A 127 2.08 28.31 -28.34
C GLN A 127 3.03 28.37 -27.14
N LEU A 128 2.98 29.46 -26.38
CA LEU A 128 3.74 29.69 -25.16
C LEU A 128 2.81 29.58 -23.94
N VAL A 129 3.39 29.31 -22.77
CA VAL A 129 2.63 29.32 -21.51
C VAL A 129 2.46 30.77 -21.07
N ALA A 130 1.23 31.25 -20.92
CA ALA A 130 0.97 32.66 -20.57
C ALA A 130 1.68 33.12 -19.29
N ASP A 131 1.73 32.28 -18.25
CA ASP A 131 2.43 32.59 -16.99
C ASP A 131 3.97 32.50 -17.10
N ARG A 132 4.48 31.92 -18.19
CA ARG A 132 5.92 31.64 -18.40
C ARG A 132 6.28 31.89 -19.86
N PRO A 133 6.61 33.14 -20.23
CA PRO A 133 6.72 33.57 -21.63
C PRO A 133 7.88 32.93 -22.40
N LEU A 134 8.80 32.22 -21.76
CA LEU A 134 9.87 31.46 -22.44
C LEU A 134 9.60 29.96 -22.48
N MET A 135 8.42 29.50 -22.05
CA MET A 135 8.10 28.08 -21.99
C MET A 135 7.13 27.73 -23.12
N ILE A 136 7.57 26.88 -24.04
CA ILE A 136 6.73 26.36 -25.12
C ILE A 136 5.65 25.48 -24.49
N ARG A 137 4.39 25.84 -24.72
CA ARG A 137 3.25 25.00 -24.36
C ARG A 137 3.12 23.86 -25.37
N GLU A 138 3.03 24.21 -26.64
CA GLU A 138 2.92 23.27 -27.76
C GLU A 138 3.44 23.95 -29.02
N MET A 139 4.23 23.23 -29.82
CA MET A 139 4.62 23.69 -31.15
C MET A 139 4.74 22.49 -32.08
N GLY A 140 3.70 22.30 -32.88
CA GLY A 140 3.57 21.19 -33.81
C GLY A 140 3.37 19.83 -33.13
N GLU A 141 2.67 18.96 -33.82
CA GLU A 141 2.38 17.61 -33.35
C GLU A 141 2.73 16.59 -34.42
N THR A 142 3.07 15.39 -33.96
CA THR A 142 3.26 14.20 -34.76
C THR A 142 2.57 13.00 -34.09
N MET A 143 2.63 11.85 -34.73
CA MET A 143 2.19 10.59 -34.15
C MET A 143 3.19 9.48 -34.41
N THR A 144 3.15 8.45 -33.57
CA THR A 144 3.87 7.20 -33.85
C THR A 144 3.22 6.45 -35.02
N ARG A 145 3.91 5.44 -35.54
CA ARG A 145 3.36 4.51 -36.53
C ARG A 145 2.04 3.85 -36.08
N PHE A 146 1.83 3.71 -34.77
CA PHE A 146 0.61 3.15 -34.20
C PHE A 146 -0.44 4.22 -33.82
N GLY A 147 -0.20 5.49 -34.12
CA GLY A 147 -1.14 6.60 -33.94
C GLY A 147 -1.09 7.28 -32.57
N GLU A 148 -0.08 7.00 -31.74
CA GLU A 148 0.11 7.68 -30.44
C GLU A 148 0.55 9.12 -30.68
N ARG A 149 -0.21 10.10 -30.19
CA ARG A 149 0.12 11.53 -30.28
C ARG A 149 1.44 11.81 -29.57
N ILE A 150 2.30 12.57 -30.22
CA ILE A 150 3.55 13.07 -29.68
C ILE A 150 3.66 14.53 -30.07
N ALA A 151 3.77 15.43 -29.09
CA ALA A 151 4.12 16.82 -29.37
C ALA A 151 5.59 16.89 -29.86
N MET A 152 5.84 17.70 -30.89
CA MET A 152 7.20 17.92 -31.38
C MET A 152 8.01 18.70 -30.35
N ALA A 153 7.40 19.75 -29.79
CA ALA A 153 7.90 20.50 -28.65
C ALA A 153 6.77 20.72 -27.64
N GLU A 154 6.99 20.34 -26.37
CA GLU A 154 6.02 20.49 -25.29
C GLU A 154 6.73 20.73 -23.96
N ARG A 155 6.31 21.78 -23.26
CA ARG A 155 6.73 22.14 -21.90
C ARG A 155 8.25 22.24 -21.73
N GLU A 156 8.91 22.80 -22.72
CA GLU A 156 10.35 23.06 -22.73
C GLU A 156 10.64 24.56 -22.88
N LEU A 157 11.85 24.98 -22.50
CA LEU A 157 12.29 26.37 -22.68
C LEU A 157 12.53 26.65 -24.17
N ASP A 158 12.08 27.81 -24.62
CA ASP A 158 12.33 28.33 -25.94
C ASP A 158 13.75 28.92 -26.03
N GLN A 159 14.63 28.17 -26.66
CA GLN A 159 16.02 28.53 -26.95
C GLN A 159 16.24 28.69 -28.47
N ALA A 160 15.17 29.03 -29.22
CA ALA A 160 15.16 29.10 -30.68
C ALA A 160 15.51 27.78 -31.39
N GLN A 161 15.46 26.65 -30.68
CA GLN A 161 15.86 25.33 -31.21
C GLN A 161 14.90 24.79 -32.29
N TYR A 162 13.68 25.33 -32.39
CA TYR A 162 12.67 24.92 -33.36
C TYR A 162 12.36 25.97 -34.43
N ASP A 163 13.14 27.07 -34.51
CA ASP A 163 12.84 28.18 -35.41
C ASP A 163 12.99 27.83 -36.91
N ARG A 164 13.61 26.68 -37.22
CA ARG A 164 13.71 26.13 -38.58
C ARG A 164 12.60 25.14 -38.93
N LEU A 165 11.76 24.77 -37.96
CA LEU A 165 10.65 23.82 -38.16
C LEU A 165 9.53 24.53 -38.95
N SER A 166 9.10 23.92 -40.06
CA SER A 166 8.04 24.48 -40.91
C SER A 166 6.96 23.43 -41.23
N ASP A 167 7.33 22.26 -41.75
CA ASP A 167 6.38 21.19 -42.07
C ASP A 167 6.16 20.28 -40.86
N VAL A 168 4.91 20.17 -40.40
CA VAL A 168 4.51 19.32 -39.27
C VAL A 168 3.28 18.50 -39.62
N LEU A 169 3.07 17.37 -38.94
CA LEU A 169 1.89 16.55 -39.21
C LEU A 169 0.60 17.27 -38.82
N ALA A 170 0.60 17.92 -37.65
CA ALA A 170 -0.50 18.73 -37.18
C ALA A 170 -0.03 19.91 -36.33
N VAL A 171 -0.97 20.83 -36.08
CA VAL A 171 -0.80 21.97 -35.19
C VAL A 171 -1.94 22.00 -34.18
N GLY A 172 -1.69 22.56 -32.99
CA GLY A 172 -2.70 22.70 -31.96
C GLY A 172 -3.84 23.63 -32.39
N GLU A 173 -5.02 23.40 -31.81
CA GLU A 173 -6.26 24.13 -32.14
C GLU A 173 -6.22 25.62 -31.74
N ALA A 174 -5.45 25.96 -30.71
CA ALA A 174 -5.33 27.33 -30.23
C ALA A 174 -4.48 28.19 -31.17
N GLY A 175 -5.12 29.15 -31.84
CA GLY A 175 -4.49 30.07 -32.78
C GLY A 175 -4.35 29.53 -34.21
N MET A 176 -4.96 28.38 -34.52
CA MET A 176 -4.89 27.74 -35.84
C MET A 176 -5.56 28.61 -36.91
N LEU A 177 -4.89 28.82 -38.04
CA LEU A 177 -5.44 29.47 -39.24
C LEU A 177 -5.76 28.40 -40.29
N VAL A 178 -7.03 28.29 -40.68
CA VAL A 178 -7.55 27.23 -41.56
C VAL A 178 -8.26 27.83 -42.77
N HIS A 179 -8.06 27.26 -43.96
CA HIS A 179 -8.80 27.66 -45.15
C HIS A 179 -10.28 27.24 -45.04
N ALA A 180 -11.22 28.19 -45.12
CA ALA A 180 -12.63 27.98 -44.77
C ALA A 180 -13.31 26.90 -45.64
N ALA A 181 -13.12 26.93 -46.97
CA ALA A 181 -13.68 25.91 -47.85
C ALA A 181 -13.04 24.53 -47.67
N THR A 182 -11.78 24.47 -47.18
CA THR A 182 -11.16 23.19 -46.79
C THR A 182 -11.76 22.68 -45.48
N PHE A 183 -12.07 23.57 -44.53
CA PHE A 183 -12.73 23.19 -43.29
C PHE A 183 -14.11 22.57 -43.53
N GLU A 184 -14.91 23.18 -44.40
CA GLU A 184 -16.24 22.67 -44.78
C GLU A 184 -16.16 21.35 -45.57
N SER A 185 -15.28 21.26 -46.58
CA SER A 185 -15.15 20.04 -47.38
C SER A 185 -14.63 18.83 -46.59
N LEU A 186 -13.96 19.06 -45.47
CA LEU A 186 -13.54 18.01 -44.53
C LEU A 186 -14.61 17.69 -43.47
N GLU A 187 -15.77 18.35 -43.45
CA GLU A 187 -16.81 18.22 -42.41
C GLU A 187 -16.33 18.67 -41.01
N GLY A 188 -15.41 19.65 -40.95
CA GLY A 188 -14.96 20.27 -39.69
C GLY A 188 -14.19 19.33 -38.75
N PHE A 189 -14.17 19.67 -37.45
CA PHE A 189 -13.57 18.83 -36.40
C PHE A 189 -14.50 17.67 -36.00
N ASP A 190 -13.92 16.54 -35.60
CA ASP A 190 -14.70 15.41 -35.08
C ASP A 190 -15.14 15.66 -33.62
N PRO A 191 -16.45 15.74 -33.31
CA PRO A 191 -16.93 15.98 -31.95
C PRO A 191 -16.52 14.89 -30.95
N ALA A 192 -16.32 13.65 -31.40
CA ALA A 192 -15.90 12.55 -30.54
C ALA A 192 -14.48 12.74 -29.98
N LEU A 193 -13.64 13.57 -30.63
CA LEU A 193 -12.30 13.91 -30.20
C LEU A 193 -12.25 15.13 -29.28
N SER A 194 -13.37 15.79 -28.97
CA SER A 194 -13.39 16.81 -27.92
C SER A 194 -13.15 16.11 -26.57
N PRO A 195 -11.95 16.20 -25.97
CA PRO A 195 -11.26 17.40 -25.50
C PRO A 195 -9.82 17.54 -26.03
N LEU A 196 -9.38 16.58 -26.85
CA LEU A 196 -7.98 16.32 -27.14
C LEU A 196 -7.89 15.49 -28.42
N ASP A 197 -6.96 15.85 -29.30
CA ASP A 197 -6.72 15.25 -30.62
C ASP A 197 -7.62 15.73 -31.78
N GLY A 198 -8.51 16.69 -31.57
CA GLY A 198 -9.33 17.26 -32.66
C GLY A 198 -8.48 17.91 -33.75
N GLY A 199 -7.52 18.75 -33.37
CA GLY A 199 -6.55 19.40 -34.26
C GLY A 199 -5.67 18.40 -35.01
N LEU A 200 -5.19 17.36 -34.30
CA LEU A 200 -4.39 16.29 -34.89
C LEU A 200 -5.17 15.51 -35.95
N ASP A 201 -6.40 15.11 -35.66
CA ASP A 201 -7.25 14.40 -36.62
C ASP A 201 -7.57 15.25 -37.84
N PHE A 202 -7.98 16.51 -37.63
CA PHE A 202 -8.31 17.43 -38.71
C PHE A 202 -7.12 17.67 -39.64
N CYS A 203 -5.93 17.90 -39.10
CA CYS A 203 -4.70 18.07 -39.89
C CYS A 203 -4.31 16.80 -40.67
N VAL A 204 -4.53 15.61 -40.08
CA VAL A 204 -4.32 14.33 -40.77
C VAL A 204 -5.28 14.17 -41.95
N ARG A 205 -6.57 14.51 -41.77
CA ARG A 205 -7.56 14.50 -42.85
C ARG A 205 -7.18 15.50 -43.95
N ALA A 206 -6.73 16.70 -43.60
CA ALA A 206 -6.25 17.69 -44.55
C ALA A 206 -5.02 17.21 -45.34
N ARG A 207 -4.05 16.57 -44.69
CA ARG A 207 -2.89 15.95 -45.34
C ARG A 207 -3.32 14.84 -46.31
N LEU A 208 -4.28 14.00 -45.91
CA LEU A 208 -4.82 12.94 -46.76
C LEU A 208 -5.66 13.47 -47.93
N ALA A 209 -6.24 14.67 -47.81
CA ALA A 209 -6.88 15.40 -48.90
C ALA A 209 -5.86 16.09 -49.85
N GLY A 210 -4.55 15.99 -49.58
CA GLY A 210 -3.48 16.52 -50.42
C GLY A 210 -3.01 17.93 -50.05
N HIS A 211 -3.43 18.44 -48.89
CA HIS A 211 -3.03 19.76 -48.39
C HIS A 211 -1.80 19.69 -47.46
N ARG A 212 -1.11 20.82 -47.31
CA ARG A 212 0.04 20.97 -46.40
C ARG A 212 -0.36 21.70 -45.13
N VAL A 213 0.29 21.31 -44.03
CA VAL A 213 0.09 21.84 -42.68
C VAL A 213 1.43 22.38 -42.19
N VAL A 214 1.49 23.66 -41.85
CA VAL A 214 2.74 24.30 -41.45
C VAL A 214 2.66 24.89 -40.06
N VAL A 215 3.78 24.88 -39.34
CA VAL A 215 3.96 25.63 -38.10
C VAL A 215 4.82 26.86 -38.40
N LEU A 216 4.47 28.00 -37.80
CA LEU A 216 5.23 29.23 -37.93
C LEU A 216 5.82 29.63 -36.57
N PRO A 217 7.12 29.38 -36.36
CA PRO A 217 7.78 29.69 -35.09
C PRO A 217 7.69 31.18 -34.70
N ARG A 218 7.62 32.07 -35.71
CA ARG A 218 7.53 33.53 -35.52
C ARG A 218 6.13 34.03 -35.16
N ALA A 219 5.10 33.23 -35.43
CA ALA A 219 3.73 33.54 -35.02
C ALA A 219 3.54 32.99 -33.60
N VAL A 220 3.32 33.85 -32.61
CA VAL A 220 3.34 33.48 -31.20
C VAL A 220 1.99 33.73 -30.56
N VAL A 221 1.50 32.75 -29.80
CA VAL A 221 0.28 32.89 -28.98
C VAL A 221 0.55 32.42 -27.55
N ASP A 222 0.12 33.20 -26.58
CA ASP A 222 0.18 32.85 -25.17
C ASP A 222 -1.09 32.08 -24.78
N VAL A 223 -0.92 30.91 -24.17
CA VAL A 223 -2.00 29.99 -23.83
C VAL A 223 -1.96 29.67 -22.34
N HIS A 224 -3.08 29.86 -21.64
CA HIS A 224 -3.16 29.59 -20.21
C HIS A 224 -3.42 28.11 -19.91
N SER A 225 -4.41 27.49 -20.58
CA SER A 225 -4.87 26.12 -20.28
C SER A 225 -4.58 25.17 -21.43
N GLY A 226 -4.35 23.88 -21.14
CA GLY A 226 -4.25 22.85 -22.18
C GLY A 226 -5.61 22.57 -22.82
N PRO A 227 -5.68 21.89 -23.98
CA PRO A 227 -6.96 21.54 -24.63
C PRO A 227 -7.98 20.88 -23.70
N ALA A 228 -7.55 19.87 -22.93
CA ALA A 228 -8.42 19.16 -21.99
C ALA A 228 -8.80 20.01 -20.76
N ASP A 229 -7.88 20.85 -20.27
CA ASP A 229 -8.14 21.74 -19.13
C ASP A 229 -9.14 22.84 -19.51
N TRP A 230 -9.00 23.37 -20.73
CA TRP A 230 -9.91 24.33 -21.31
C TRP A 230 -11.31 23.74 -21.51
N HIS A 231 -11.40 22.57 -22.15
CA HIS A 231 -12.67 21.92 -22.42
C HIS A 231 -13.45 21.56 -21.15
N THR A 232 -12.76 21.10 -20.10
CA THR A 232 -13.39 20.73 -18.82
C THR A 232 -13.63 21.93 -17.89
N GLY A 233 -13.09 23.11 -18.21
CA GLY A 233 -13.18 24.31 -17.38
C GLY A 233 -12.36 24.25 -16.08
N ARG A 234 -11.55 23.20 -15.87
CA ARG A 234 -10.76 22.97 -14.66
C ARG A 234 -9.44 22.26 -14.97
N SER A 235 -8.46 22.38 -14.09
CA SER A 235 -7.21 21.63 -14.22
C SER A 235 -7.48 20.12 -14.15
N VAL A 236 -7.19 19.38 -15.22
CA VAL A 236 -7.40 17.95 -15.28
C VAL A 236 -6.27 17.24 -14.55
N SER A 237 -6.62 16.31 -13.66
CA SER A 237 -5.62 15.47 -12.97
C SER A 237 -4.83 14.61 -13.96
N ALA A 238 -3.65 14.14 -13.56
CA ALA A 238 -2.85 13.23 -14.40
C ALA A 238 -3.62 11.96 -14.85
N ILE A 239 -4.60 11.52 -14.06
CA ILE A 239 -5.48 10.38 -14.38
C ILE A 239 -6.43 10.74 -15.52
N GLY A 240 -7.06 11.92 -15.43
CA GLY A 240 -7.94 12.41 -16.48
C GLY A 240 -7.19 12.64 -17.79
N GLN A 241 -5.97 13.19 -17.72
CA GLN A 241 -5.11 13.36 -18.90
C GLN A 241 -4.76 12.02 -19.56
N ALA A 242 -4.39 11.00 -18.78
CA ALA A 242 -4.13 9.65 -19.29
C ALA A 242 -5.38 9.02 -19.94
N TYR A 243 -6.55 9.18 -19.30
CA TYR A 243 -7.83 8.73 -19.84
C TYR A 243 -8.16 9.43 -21.17
N PHE A 244 -8.06 10.76 -21.24
CA PHE A 244 -8.39 11.53 -22.46
C PHE A 244 -7.41 11.23 -23.60
N SER A 245 -6.11 11.16 -23.34
CA SER A 245 -5.12 10.76 -24.34
C SER A 245 -5.41 9.35 -24.87
N ARG A 246 -5.75 8.41 -23.97
CA ARG A 246 -5.99 7.04 -24.37
C ARG A 246 -7.28 6.84 -25.14
N ARG A 247 -8.37 7.49 -24.73
CA ARG A 247 -9.68 7.38 -25.40
C ARG A 247 -9.58 7.90 -26.84
N ALA A 248 -8.89 9.03 -27.04
CA ALA A 248 -8.71 9.65 -28.34
C ALA A 248 -7.77 8.82 -29.23
N TRP A 249 -6.72 8.23 -28.67
CA TRP A 249 -5.90 7.23 -29.37
C TRP A 249 -6.71 6.04 -29.89
N LEU A 250 -7.52 5.40 -29.03
CA LEU A 250 -8.32 4.24 -29.41
C LEU A 250 -9.36 4.59 -30.47
N TYR A 251 -10.05 5.71 -30.28
CA TYR A 251 -11.05 6.20 -31.24
C TYR A 251 -10.45 6.41 -32.62
N ARG A 252 -9.36 7.19 -32.75
CA ARG A 252 -8.66 7.37 -34.03
C ARG A 252 -8.14 6.06 -34.61
N ARG A 253 -7.75 5.10 -33.78
CA ARG A 253 -7.33 3.78 -34.28
C ARG A 253 -8.48 3.06 -34.97
N PHE A 254 -9.71 3.18 -34.47
CA PHE A 254 -10.90 2.69 -35.16
C PHE A 254 -11.18 3.48 -36.45
N VAL A 255 -10.93 4.79 -36.48
CA VAL A 255 -11.11 5.61 -37.69
C VAL A 255 -10.06 5.30 -38.78
N TYR A 256 -8.78 5.18 -38.44
CA TYR A 256 -7.69 5.09 -39.43
C TYR A 256 -7.34 3.66 -39.86
N ALA A 257 -7.78 2.63 -39.12
CA ALA A 257 -7.44 1.26 -39.43
C ALA A 257 -7.96 0.81 -40.81
N PRO A 258 -7.29 -0.12 -41.50
CA PRO A 258 -7.88 -0.78 -42.66
C PRO A 258 -9.14 -1.55 -42.23
N THR A 259 -10.12 -1.68 -43.14
CA THR A 259 -11.44 -2.25 -42.84
C THR A 259 -11.37 -3.66 -42.25
N TRP A 260 -10.48 -4.51 -42.76
CA TRP A 260 -10.27 -5.88 -42.26
C TRP A 260 -9.75 -5.92 -40.81
N ALA A 261 -8.97 -4.91 -40.38
CA ALA A 261 -8.39 -4.87 -39.04
C ALA A 261 -9.33 -4.26 -38.00
N LEU A 262 -10.40 -3.58 -38.42
CA LEU A 262 -11.33 -2.90 -37.51
C LEU A 262 -12.00 -3.88 -36.55
N LEU A 263 -12.52 -4.99 -37.07
CA LEU A 263 -13.17 -6.01 -36.24
C LEU A 263 -12.19 -6.62 -35.23
N VAL A 264 -10.96 -6.90 -35.67
CA VAL A 264 -9.88 -7.38 -34.79
C VAL A 264 -9.60 -6.36 -33.68
N LEU A 265 -9.48 -5.07 -34.01
CA LEU A 265 -9.21 -4.02 -33.05
C LEU A 265 -10.34 -3.84 -32.03
N ILE A 266 -11.60 -3.94 -32.46
CA ILE A 266 -12.77 -3.87 -31.57
C ILE A 266 -12.76 -5.03 -30.58
N VAL A 267 -12.60 -6.27 -31.08
CA VAL A 267 -12.57 -7.47 -30.23
C VAL A 267 -11.40 -7.44 -29.26
N TRP A 268 -10.22 -6.99 -29.71
CA TRP A 268 -9.01 -6.95 -28.89
C TRP A 268 -8.86 -5.71 -28.01
N ALA A 269 -9.64 -4.64 -28.22
CA ALA A 269 -9.49 -3.39 -27.47
C ALA A 269 -9.59 -3.60 -25.95
N LEU A 270 -10.60 -4.35 -25.50
CA LEU A 270 -10.83 -4.59 -24.07
C LEU A 270 -9.82 -5.57 -23.47
N PRO A 271 -9.57 -6.78 -24.03
CA PRO A 271 -8.53 -7.67 -23.52
C PRO A 271 -7.15 -7.00 -23.45
N TRP A 272 -6.78 -6.24 -24.47
CA TRP A 272 -5.50 -5.53 -24.49
C TRP A 272 -5.43 -4.36 -23.49
N ALA A 273 -6.56 -3.67 -23.26
CA ALA A 273 -6.64 -2.65 -22.22
C ALA A 273 -6.52 -3.25 -20.82
N ILE A 274 -7.12 -4.41 -20.56
CA ILE A 274 -6.95 -5.14 -19.29
C ILE A 274 -5.48 -5.57 -19.13
N ALA A 275 -4.88 -6.19 -20.14
CA ALA A 275 -3.48 -6.62 -20.09
C ALA A 275 -2.53 -5.44 -19.83
N ARG A 276 -2.72 -4.30 -20.50
CA ARG A 276 -1.92 -3.09 -20.24
C ARG A 276 -2.26 -2.42 -18.92
N GLY A 277 -3.51 -2.51 -18.46
CA GLY A 277 -3.89 -2.04 -17.13
C GLY A 277 -3.14 -2.80 -16.04
N LEU A 278 -3.11 -4.13 -16.15
CA LEU A 278 -2.30 -4.99 -15.28
C LEU A 278 -0.81 -4.67 -15.39
N TRP A 279 -0.29 -4.46 -16.59
CA TRP A 279 1.10 -4.01 -16.77
C TRP A 279 1.38 -2.68 -16.06
N HIS A 280 0.46 -1.71 -16.13
CA HIS A 280 0.60 -0.44 -15.42
C HIS A 280 0.56 -0.62 -13.90
N ALA A 281 -0.26 -1.55 -13.38
CA ALA A 281 -0.26 -1.88 -11.95
C ALA A 281 1.10 -2.46 -11.52
N VAL A 282 1.64 -3.42 -12.30
CA VAL A 282 2.98 -3.99 -12.08
C VAL A 282 4.07 -2.92 -12.18
N ALA A 283 3.94 -2.01 -13.15
CA ALA A 283 4.82 -0.86 -13.36
C ALA A 283 4.55 0.32 -12.41
N LYS A 284 3.80 0.11 -11.31
CA LYS A 284 3.54 1.09 -10.23
C LYS A 284 2.81 2.37 -10.66
N HIS A 285 1.98 2.26 -11.69
CA HIS A 285 1.08 3.30 -12.17
C HIS A 285 -0.39 2.84 -12.15
N PRO A 286 -0.94 2.42 -10.98
CA PRO A 286 -2.32 1.93 -10.88
C PRO A 286 -3.34 2.98 -11.33
N GLU A 287 -3.02 4.26 -11.19
CA GLU A 287 -3.87 5.33 -11.68
C GLU A 287 -4.06 5.30 -13.21
N ARG A 288 -3.08 4.77 -13.95
CA ARG A 288 -3.21 4.53 -15.39
C ARG A 288 -3.96 3.24 -15.70
N SER A 289 -3.88 2.24 -14.82
CA SER A 289 -4.53 0.94 -15.02
C SER A 289 -6.03 1.07 -15.26
N LEU A 290 -6.72 1.81 -14.39
CA LEU A 290 -8.17 2.03 -14.53
C LEU A 290 -8.49 2.92 -15.74
N SER A 291 -7.69 3.96 -15.99
CA SER A 291 -7.90 4.86 -17.12
C SER A 291 -7.84 4.13 -18.46
N GLU A 292 -7.03 3.06 -18.56
CA GLU A 292 -6.90 2.25 -19.77
C GLU A 292 -8.16 1.45 -20.08
N VAL A 293 -8.71 0.76 -19.07
CA VAL A 293 -9.92 -0.04 -19.23
C VAL A 293 -11.14 0.84 -19.50
N VAL A 294 -11.29 1.94 -18.76
CA VAL A 294 -12.40 2.88 -18.95
C VAL A 294 -12.33 3.60 -20.29
N ALA A 295 -11.13 3.98 -20.76
CA ALA A 295 -10.94 4.53 -22.10
C ALA A 295 -11.33 3.54 -23.21
N ALA A 296 -11.03 2.25 -23.02
CA ALA A 296 -11.40 1.21 -23.98
C ALA A 296 -12.91 0.98 -24.04
N LEU A 297 -13.58 0.90 -22.89
CA LEU A 297 -15.04 0.80 -22.82
C LEU A 297 -15.72 2.01 -23.50
N TRP A 298 -15.21 3.22 -23.25
CA TRP A 298 -15.73 4.42 -23.90
C TRP A 298 -15.53 4.36 -25.43
N ALA A 299 -14.34 3.99 -25.90
CA ALA A 299 -14.07 3.89 -27.34
C ALA A 299 -14.94 2.84 -28.03
N LEU A 300 -15.20 1.70 -27.36
CA LEU A 300 -16.11 0.67 -27.84
C LEU A 300 -17.56 1.17 -27.95
N GLY A 301 -18.02 1.98 -26.99
CA GLY A 301 -19.32 2.65 -27.07
C GLY A 301 -19.42 3.67 -28.22
N LYS A 302 -18.28 4.14 -28.74
CA LYS A 302 -18.18 5.13 -29.82
C LYS A 302 -17.84 4.54 -31.19
N VAL A 303 -17.96 3.22 -31.35
CA VAL A 303 -17.78 2.54 -32.65
C VAL A 303 -18.72 3.07 -33.75
N PRO A 304 -20.03 3.35 -33.50
CA PRO A 304 -20.90 3.90 -34.54
C PRO A 304 -20.42 5.26 -35.05
N ASP A 305 -19.96 6.13 -34.14
CA ASP A 305 -19.42 7.45 -34.49
C ASP A 305 -18.12 7.29 -35.31
N ALA A 306 -17.25 6.35 -34.92
CA ALA A 306 -16.04 6.04 -35.67
C ALA A 306 -16.36 5.53 -37.09
N LEU A 307 -17.42 4.74 -37.28
CA LEU A 307 -17.86 4.30 -38.62
C LEU A 307 -18.32 5.47 -39.50
N ARG A 308 -18.99 6.48 -38.92
CA ARG A 308 -19.37 7.70 -39.66
C ARG A 308 -18.13 8.52 -40.04
N ALA A 309 -17.21 8.73 -39.10
CA ALA A 309 -15.95 9.42 -39.33
C ALA A 309 -15.09 8.73 -40.41
N ARG A 310 -15.11 7.39 -40.46
CA ARG A 310 -14.48 6.62 -41.56
C ARG A 310 -15.08 6.92 -42.91
N GLY A 311 -16.41 7.05 -42.98
CA GLY A 311 -17.12 7.43 -44.20
C GLY A 311 -16.71 8.82 -44.68
N ALA A 312 -16.68 9.79 -43.78
CA ALA A 312 -16.23 11.16 -44.07
C ALA A 312 -14.77 11.20 -44.54
N LEU A 313 -13.88 10.45 -43.87
CA LEU A 313 -12.49 10.32 -44.27
C LEU A 313 -12.35 9.67 -45.66
N ALA A 314 -13.12 8.63 -45.96
CA ALA A 314 -13.07 7.96 -47.24
C ALA A 314 -13.55 8.86 -48.40
N ARG A 315 -14.49 9.77 -48.16
CA ARG A 315 -14.98 10.75 -49.14
C ARG A 315 -13.96 11.85 -49.45
N SER A 316 -13.23 12.31 -48.43
CA SER A 316 -12.28 13.43 -48.54
C SER A 316 -10.84 13.02 -48.90
N LYS A 317 -10.48 11.76 -48.69
CA LYS A 317 -9.14 11.24 -48.94
C LYS A 317 -8.83 11.15 -50.43
N THR A 318 -7.81 11.89 -50.88
CA THR A 318 -7.30 11.88 -52.25
C THR A 318 -5.92 11.21 -52.37
N THR A 319 -5.16 11.14 -51.28
CA THR A 319 -3.77 10.62 -51.25
C THR A 319 -3.61 9.38 -50.37
N SER A 320 -2.48 8.65 -50.53
CA SER A 320 -2.14 7.49 -49.69
C SER A 320 -1.66 7.92 -48.30
N TRP A 321 -1.71 6.99 -47.35
CA TRP A 321 -1.13 7.16 -46.02
C TRP A 321 0.40 7.33 -46.03
N ASP A 322 1.06 6.96 -47.14
CA ASP A 322 2.52 7.09 -47.30
C ASP A 322 3.00 8.54 -47.26
N VAL A 323 2.14 9.49 -47.68
CA VAL A 323 2.42 10.94 -47.62
C VAL A 323 2.68 11.42 -46.19
N ILE A 324 2.04 10.77 -45.22
CA ILE A 324 2.14 11.13 -43.80
C ILE A 324 3.26 10.35 -43.11
N ASP A 325 3.75 9.25 -43.67
CA ASP A 325 4.68 8.36 -42.96
C ASP A 325 6.03 9.02 -42.68
N SER A 326 6.49 9.93 -43.55
CA SER A 326 7.70 10.75 -43.33
C SER A 326 7.54 11.79 -42.22
N LEU A 327 6.31 12.18 -41.89
CA LEU A 327 6.00 13.13 -40.82
C LEU A 327 5.72 12.44 -39.49
N ARG A 328 5.65 11.10 -39.46
CA ARG A 328 5.49 10.30 -38.26
C ARG A 328 6.82 10.07 -37.57
N MET A 329 6.79 10.00 -36.25
CA MET A 329 8.00 9.72 -35.48
C MET A 329 8.39 8.24 -35.59
N ALA A 330 9.65 7.99 -35.94
CA ALA A 330 10.21 6.65 -36.01
C ALA A 330 10.31 5.99 -34.64
N ALA A 331 10.22 4.66 -34.58
CA ALA A 331 10.26 3.91 -33.32
C ALA A 331 11.61 4.02 -32.58
N GLY A 332 12.71 4.32 -33.29
CA GLY A 332 14.00 4.64 -32.69
C GLY A 332 13.95 5.91 -31.85
N ASP A 333 13.39 6.99 -32.41
CA ASP A 333 13.29 8.29 -31.75
C ASP A 333 12.31 8.26 -30.58
N VAL A 334 11.21 7.53 -30.71
CA VAL A 334 10.27 7.30 -29.60
C VAL A 334 10.98 6.61 -28.43
N ARG A 335 11.81 5.59 -28.70
CA ARG A 335 12.59 4.90 -27.66
C ARG A 335 13.60 5.83 -27.01
N LYS A 336 14.33 6.63 -27.80
CA LYS A 336 15.29 7.63 -27.32
C LYS A 336 14.61 8.70 -26.44
N ARG A 337 13.47 9.25 -26.87
CA ARG A 337 12.70 10.19 -26.05
C ARG A 337 12.22 9.56 -24.75
N ARG A 338 11.73 8.31 -24.80
CA ARG A 338 11.30 7.58 -23.60
C ARG A 338 12.47 7.28 -22.66
N SER A 339 13.67 7.00 -23.17
CA SER A 339 14.86 6.80 -22.33
C SER A 339 15.31 8.10 -21.67
N ILE A 340 15.37 9.21 -22.41
CA ILE A 340 15.70 10.54 -21.86
C ILE A 340 14.69 10.93 -20.77
N ALA A 341 13.39 10.71 -21.01
CA ALA A 341 12.35 10.99 -20.02
C ALA A 341 12.41 10.07 -18.80
N ALA A 342 12.94 8.85 -18.93
CA ALA A 342 13.17 7.95 -17.81
C ALA A 342 14.42 8.38 -17.00
N GLU A 343 15.49 8.76 -17.68
CA GLU A 343 16.71 9.30 -17.07
C GLU A 343 16.45 10.61 -16.33
N SER A 344 15.67 11.52 -16.88
CA SER A 344 15.32 12.78 -16.20
C SER A 344 14.50 12.55 -14.93
N ARG A 345 13.58 11.57 -14.93
CA ARG A 345 12.85 11.17 -13.71
C ARG A 345 13.77 10.53 -12.68
N LEU A 346 14.73 9.71 -13.13
CA LEU A 346 15.74 9.12 -12.26
C LEU A 346 16.61 10.21 -11.63
N ALA A 347 17.10 11.16 -12.43
CA ALA A 347 17.90 12.29 -11.97
C ALA A 347 17.14 13.16 -10.94
N ALA A 348 15.87 13.46 -11.20
CA ALA A 348 15.03 14.18 -10.22
C ALA A 348 14.81 13.39 -8.91
N THR A 349 14.84 12.05 -8.99
CA THR A 349 14.75 11.18 -7.81
C THR A 349 16.09 11.12 -7.06
N GLU A 350 17.21 11.10 -7.80
CA GLU A 350 18.57 11.20 -7.26
C GLU A 350 18.78 12.52 -6.53
N GLU A 351 18.40 13.65 -7.14
CA GLU A 351 18.49 14.98 -6.53
C GLU A 351 17.70 15.06 -5.22
N LYS A 352 16.47 14.55 -5.20
CA LYS A 352 15.67 14.44 -3.96
C LYS A 352 16.31 13.53 -2.92
N ALA A 353 16.94 12.43 -3.35
CA ALA A 353 17.64 11.52 -2.46
C ALA A 353 18.90 12.17 -1.85
N LEU A 354 19.57 13.06 -2.57
CA LEU A 354 20.71 13.83 -2.06
C LEU A 354 20.29 14.88 -1.01
N GLN A 355 19.09 15.44 -1.12
CA GLN A 355 18.55 16.40 -0.15
C GLN A 355 18.16 15.77 1.19
N VAL A 356 17.95 14.44 1.26
CA VAL A 356 17.59 13.73 2.49
C VAL A 356 18.74 12.79 2.87
N PRO A 357 19.68 13.21 3.74
CA PRO A 357 20.81 12.37 4.12
C PRO A 357 20.29 11.09 4.76
N ARG A 358 20.75 9.95 4.23
CA ARG A 358 20.49 8.60 4.77
C ARG A 358 21.73 8.06 5.45
N PRO A 359 21.59 7.23 6.50
CA PRO A 359 22.73 6.65 7.18
C PRO A 359 23.51 5.74 6.24
N SER A 360 24.83 5.74 6.41
CA SER A 360 25.71 4.78 5.74
C SER A 360 25.31 3.35 6.12
N PHE A 361 24.95 2.54 5.12
CA PHE A 361 24.57 1.15 5.34
C PHE A 361 25.77 0.32 5.82
N LEU A 362 26.93 0.44 5.16
CA LEU A 362 28.17 -0.20 5.58
C LEU A 362 29.06 0.78 6.35
N PRO A 363 29.71 0.36 7.44
CA PRO A 363 29.66 -0.99 8.03
C PRO A 363 28.59 -1.14 9.14
N ALA A 364 27.81 -0.09 9.42
CA ALA A 364 27.02 0.00 10.64
C ALA A 364 25.86 -1.01 10.74
N PHE A 365 25.14 -1.27 9.64
CA PHE A 365 24.04 -2.23 9.64
C PHE A 365 24.53 -3.67 9.92
N PRO A 366 25.50 -4.23 9.17
CA PRO A 366 25.96 -5.59 9.43
C PRO A 366 26.52 -5.78 10.85
N TRP A 367 27.29 -4.82 11.37
CA TRP A 367 27.82 -4.93 12.73
C TRP A 367 26.73 -4.90 13.81
N THR A 368 25.70 -4.08 13.62
CA THR A 368 24.59 -4.01 14.57
C THR A 368 23.80 -5.32 14.58
N VAL A 369 23.50 -5.88 13.40
CA VAL A 369 22.83 -7.18 13.30
C VAL A 369 23.70 -8.31 13.85
N ALA A 370 25.02 -8.28 13.59
CA ALA A 370 25.95 -9.27 14.13
C ALA A 370 26.03 -9.20 15.67
N ALA A 371 26.10 -8.00 16.26
CA ALA A 371 26.10 -7.83 17.71
C ALA A 371 24.80 -8.36 18.34
N LEU A 372 23.65 -8.06 17.73
CA LEU A 372 22.35 -8.59 18.19
C LEU A 372 22.25 -10.10 18.01
N ALA A 373 22.85 -10.68 16.97
CA ALA A 373 22.92 -12.12 16.78
C ALA A 373 23.79 -12.79 17.86
N VAL A 374 24.90 -12.16 18.27
CA VAL A 374 25.71 -12.64 19.40
C VAL A 374 24.90 -12.61 20.69
N ILE A 375 24.18 -11.51 20.97
CA ILE A 375 23.29 -11.43 22.15
C ILE A 375 22.23 -12.52 22.10
N ALA A 376 21.60 -12.74 20.94
CA ALA A 376 20.61 -13.81 20.76
C ALA A 376 21.19 -15.22 20.98
N GLY A 377 22.43 -15.46 20.55
CA GLY A 377 23.13 -16.72 20.81
C GLY A 377 23.43 -16.92 22.30
N LEU A 378 23.79 -15.85 23.01
CA LEU A 378 24.00 -15.87 24.45
C LEU A 378 22.70 -16.07 25.23
N THR A 379 21.58 -15.48 24.80
CA THR A 379 20.29 -15.61 25.48
C THR A 379 19.62 -16.96 25.20
N HIS A 380 19.72 -17.47 23.96
CA HIS A 380 18.96 -18.63 23.49
C HIS A 380 19.82 -19.89 23.29
N GLY A 381 21.01 -19.96 23.89
CA GLY A 381 21.93 -21.09 23.70
C GLY A 381 21.30 -22.46 23.98
N ARG A 382 20.38 -22.55 24.96
CA ARG A 382 19.65 -23.78 25.29
C ARG A 382 18.62 -24.21 24.23
N TRP A 383 18.17 -23.28 23.39
CA TRP A 383 17.18 -23.56 22.35
C TRP A 383 17.83 -24.03 21.05
N TRP A 384 19.14 -23.81 20.88
CA TRP A 384 19.87 -24.17 19.69
C TRP A 384 19.87 -25.69 19.46
N GLY A 385 19.45 -26.12 18.27
CA GLY A 385 19.38 -27.54 17.91
C GLY A 385 18.14 -28.28 18.45
N SER A 386 17.25 -27.60 19.18
CA SER A 386 15.97 -28.19 19.59
C SER A 386 15.01 -28.30 18.40
N PRO A 387 14.33 -29.45 18.20
CA PRO A 387 13.31 -29.58 17.17
C PRO A 387 11.99 -28.88 17.52
N PHE A 388 11.70 -28.65 18.81
CA PHE A 388 10.47 -28.02 19.29
C PHE A 388 10.72 -27.07 20.47
N LEU A 389 9.83 -26.08 20.63
CA LEU A 389 9.72 -25.24 21.82
C LEU A 389 8.30 -25.40 22.38
N VAL A 390 8.18 -25.66 23.67
CA VAL A 390 6.90 -25.91 24.36
C VAL A 390 6.88 -25.15 25.68
N GLY A 391 5.71 -24.68 26.10
CA GLY A 391 5.52 -24.02 27.39
C GLY A 391 4.99 -22.58 27.25
N GLY A 392 4.42 -22.05 28.33
CA GLY A 392 3.67 -20.80 28.30
C GLY A 392 2.54 -20.84 27.24
N GLY A 393 2.56 -19.90 26.30
CA GLY A 393 1.66 -19.84 25.15
C GLY A 393 2.08 -20.66 23.93
N LEU A 394 3.23 -21.34 23.96
CA LEU A 394 3.74 -22.13 22.83
C LEU A 394 3.28 -23.59 22.87
N VAL A 395 2.70 -24.00 21.75
CA VAL A 395 2.36 -25.39 21.42
C VAL A 395 2.94 -25.70 20.02
N PRO A 396 3.39 -26.93 19.73
CA PRO A 396 3.89 -27.29 18.42
C PRO A 396 2.88 -27.05 17.28
N LEU A 397 3.40 -26.79 16.08
CA LEU A 397 2.61 -26.78 14.85
C LEU A 397 2.31 -28.22 14.37
N PRO A 398 1.28 -28.42 13.54
CA PRO A 398 1.03 -29.71 12.89
C PRO A 398 2.26 -30.27 12.18
N GLY A 399 2.40 -31.60 12.22
CA GLY A 399 3.56 -32.30 11.66
C GLY A 399 3.62 -32.33 10.13
N SER A 400 2.51 -32.02 9.44
CA SER A 400 2.41 -32.03 7.98
C SER A 400 1.95 -30.68 7.43
N LEU A 401 2.45 -30.30 6.25
CA LEU A 401 2.03 -29.05 5.60
C LEU A 401 0.57 -29.06 5.14
N ASP A 402 0.07 -30.20 4.71
CA ASP A 402 -1.33 -30.34 4.27
C ASP A 402 -2.29 -30.04 5.43
N GLU A 403 -1.99 -30.59 6.61
CA GLU A 403 -2.72 -30.30 7.84
C GLU A 403 -2.59 -28.83 8.27
N LEU A 404 -1.39 -28.25 8.14
CA LEU A 404 -1.17 -26.83 8.45
C LEU A 404 -1.96 -25.88 7.52
N TRP A 405 -2.06 -26.18 6.22
CA TRP A 405 -2.78 -25.35 5.26
C TRP A 405 -4.29 -25.58 5.28
N SER A 406 -4.76 -26.79 5.60
CA SER A 406 -6.18 -27.06 5.81
C SER A 406 -6.75 -26.30 7.02
N GLN A 407 -5.93 -26.01 8.04
CA GLN A 407 -6.29 -25.21 9.23
C GLN A 407 -6.06 -23.70 9.08
N ALA A 408 -5.64 -23.21 7.90
CA ALA A 408 -5.31 -21.80 7.70
C ALA A 408 -6.55 -20.88 7.75
N TRP A 409 -7.72 -21.41 7.38
CA TRP A 409 -8.95 -20.62 7.15
C TRP A 409 -10.12 -21.07 8.01
N TRP A 410 -10.23 -22.38 8.18
CA TRP A 410 -11.29 -23.04 8.91
C TRP A 410 -10.67 -24.13 9.75
N ILE A 411 -11.21 -24.31 10.95
CA ILE A 411 -10.80 -25.38 11.85
C ILE A 411 -12.02 -26.20 12.23
N THR A 412 -11.84 -27.51 12.33
CA THR A 412 -12.77 -28.40 13.00
C THR A 412 -12.31 -28.54 14.45
N PRO A 413 -13.04 -28.02 15.44
CA PRO A 413 -12.53 -27.98 16.80
C PRO A 413 -12.37 -29.39 17.37
N THR A 414 -11.13 -29.78 17.66
CA THR A 414 -10.80 -31.11 18.21
C THR A 414 -11.32 -31.30 19.63
N THR A 415 -11.64 -30.21 20.32
CA THR A 415 -12.19 -30.20 21.69
C THR A 415 -13.70 -30.41 21.73
N LEU A 416 -14.38 -30.48 20.58
CA LEU A 416 -15.84 -30.64 20.50
C LEU A 416 -16.33 -32.06 20.20
N SER A 417 -17.66 -32.22 20.12
CA SER A 417 -18.33 -33.45 19.67
C SER A 417 -17.89 -33.83 18.25
N LEU A 418 -18.11 -35.10 17.88
CA LEU A 418 -17.74 -35.65 16.57
C LEU A 418 -18.44 -34.92 15.40
N ASP A 419 -19.59 -34.29 15.64
CA ASP A 419 -20.42 -33.60 14.64
C ASP A 419 -20.28 -32.07 14.66
N ALA A 420 -19.22 -31.54 15.29
CA ALA A 420 -19.04 -30.09 15.42
C ALA A 420 -18.83 -29.42 14.06
N SER A 421 -19.59 -28.34 13.80
CA SER A 421 -19.43 -27.54 12.59
C SER A 421 -18.06 -26.85 12.53
N PRO A 422 -17.45 -26.69 11.34
CA PRO A 422 -16.23 -25.91 11.18
C PRO A 422 -16.41 -24.47 11.65
N VAL A 423 -15.39 -23.94 12.32
CA VAL A 423 -15.34 -22.56 12.82
C VAL A 423 -14.23 -21.82 12.06
N PRO A 424 -14.38 -20.52 11.76
CA PRO A 424 -13.30 -19.76 11.16
C PRO A 424 -12.03 -19.80 12.01
N ALA A 425 -10.90 -20.05 11.35
CA ALA A 425 -9.59 -19.96 11.96
C ALA A 425 -9.27 -18.52 12.35
N ASP A 426 -8.35 -18.34 13.31
CA ASP A 426 -7.77 -17.03 13.55
C ASP A 426 -6.95 -16.59 12.33
N PRO A 427 -7.00 -15.30 11.91
CA PRO A 427 -6.19 -14.81 10.78
C PRO A 427 -4.69 -15.10 10.92
N PHE A 428 -4.22 -15.26 12.15
CA PHE A 428 -2.85 -15.65 12.47
C PHE A 428 -2.47 -17.03 11.92
N ASN A 429 -3.41 -17.96 11.78
CA ASN A 429 -3.14 -19.29 11.23
C ASN A 429 -2.58 -19.18 9.81
N PHE A 430 -3.05 -18.24 8.98
CA PHE A 430 -2.47 -17.98 7.66
C PHE A 430 -1.00 -17.54 7.74
N VAL A 431 -0.65 -16.69 8.71
CA VAL A 431 0.73 -16.26 8.95
C VAL A 431 1.58 -17.45 9.40
N LEU A 432 1.06 -18.32 10.28
CA LEU A 432 1.71 -19.54 10.71
C LEU A 432 1.88 -20.55 9.56
N SER A 433 0.90 -20.68 8.67
CA SER A 433 0.99 -21.55 7.49
C SER A 433 2.07 -21.07 6.52
N LEU A 434 2.19 -19.75 6.31
CA LEU A 434 3.29 -19.16 5.53
C LEU A 434 4.66 -19.40 6.20
N LEU A 435 4.75 -19.19 7.52
CA LEU A 435 5.98 -19.39 8.28
C LEU A 435 6.41 -20.87 8.27
N GLY A 436 5.50 -21.80 8.59
CA GLY A 436 5.74 -23.23 8.61
C GLY A 436 6.07 -23.82 7.23
N SER A 437 5.63 -23.16 6.14
CA SER A 437 6.00 -23.54 4.77
C SER A 437 7.50 -23.36 4.49
N LEU A 438 8.22 -22.52 5.25
CA LEU A 438 9.68 -22.38 5.12
C LEU A 438 10.42 -23.65 5.51
N THR A 439 9.89 -24.40 6.46
CA THR A 439 10.44 -25.67 6.95
C THR A 439 9.44 -26.79 6.66
N TRP A 440 9.12 -26.97 5.38
CA TRP A 440 8.08 -27.87 4.90
C TRP A 440 8.17 -29.33 5.40
N TRP A 441 9.37 -29.79 5.79
CA TRP A 441 9.59 -31.12 6.38
C TRP A 441 9.30 -31.18 7.89
N SER A 442 9.27 -30.04 8.59
CA SER A 442 8.97 -29.90 10.01
C SER A 442 8.52 -28.46 10.30
N PRO A 443 7.21 -28.16 10.20
CA PRO A 443 6.72 -26.78 10.32
C PRO A 443 7.07 -26.10 11.65
N SER A 444 7.14 -26.87 12.74
CA SER A 444 7.53 -26.37 14.07
C SER A 444 8.95 -25.82 14.11
N LEU A 445 9.87 -26.29 13.24
CA LEU A 445 11.24 -25.79 13.18
C LEU A 445 11.28 -24.30 12.77
N ALA A 446 10.34 -23.83 11.94
CA ALA A 446 10.25 -22.42 11.58
C ALA A 446 9.92 -21.54 12.80
N VAL A 447 9.15 -22.04 13.77
CA VAL A 447 8.87 -21.34 15.03
C VAL A 447 10.14 -21.27 15.88
N VAL A 448 10.88 -22.37 16.02
CA VAL A 448 12.17 -22.39 16.74
C VAL A 448 13.14 -21.38 16.11
N ALA A 449 13.28 -21.43 14.79
CA ALA A 449 14.17 -20.53 14.04
C ALA A 449 13.76 -19.06 14.21
N LEU A 450 12.46 -18.76 14.17
CA LEU A 450 11.94 -17.43 14.43
C LEU A 450 12.29 -16.94 15.84
N PHE A 451 12.08 -17.77 16.87
CA PHE A 451 12.38 -17.40 18.27
C PHE A 451 13.86 -17.14 18.49
N VAL A 452 14.74 -17.99 17.95
CA VAL A 452 16.20 -17.79 18.01
C VAL A 452 16.62 -16.53 17.25
N ALA A 453 16.01 -16.26 16.10
CA ALA A 453 16.32 -15.10 15.26
C ALA A 453 15.54 -13.82 15.64
N ALA A 454 14.65 -13.85 16.63
CA ALA A 454 13.71 -12.76 16.91
C ALA A 454 14.43 -11.43 17.21
N ILE A 455 15.47 -11.47 18.04
CA ILE A 455 16.28 -10.30 18.42
C ILE A 455 17.00 -9.68 17.20
N PRO A 456 17.85 -10.41 16.44
CA PRO A 456 18.52 -9.83 15.28
C PRO A 456 17.54 -9.44 14.16
N LEU A 457 16.42 -10.15 13.99
CA LEU A 457 15.40 -9.81 12.99
C LEU A 457 14.66 -8.52 13.35
N ALA A 458 14.25 -8.37 14.62
CA ALA A 458 13.66 -7.13 15.13
C ALA A 458 14.61 -5.94 14.93
N GLY A 459 15.89 -6.11 15.24
CA GLY A 459 16.91 -5.07 15.05
C GLY A 459 17.15 -4.73 13.58
N ALA A 460 17.21 -5.73 12.70
CA ALA A 460 17.40 -5.49 11.26
C ALA A 460 16.24 -4.71 10.63
N ILE A 461 14.99 -5.06 10.99
CA ILE A 461 13.80 -4.37 10.51
C ILE A 461 13.70 -2.96 11.11
N ALA A 462 13.97 -2.81 12.41
CA ALA A 462 14.01 -1.51 13.08
C ALA A 462 15.10 -0.60 12.51
N TRP A 463 16.28 -1.15 12.19
CA TRP A 463 17.32 -0.40 11.50
C TRP A 463 16.83 0.15 10.17
N TRP A 464 16.26 -0.72 9.33
CA TRP A 464 15.73 -0.32 8.03
C TRP A 464 14.63 0.74 8.16
N ALA A 465 13.76 0.60 9.15
CA ALA A 465 12.70 1.56 9.44
C ALA A 465 13.29 2.92 9.87
N ALA A 466 14.22 2.91 10.82
CA ALA A 466 14.87 4.11 11.34
C ALA A 466 15.72 4.83 10.28
N ALA A 467 16.39 4.08 9.40
CA ALA A 467 17.18 4.63 8.29
C ALA A 467 16.37 5.44 7.26
N GLN A 468 15.04 5.38 7.31
CA GLN A 468 14.17 6.23 6.48
C GLN A 468 13.96 7.63 7.07
N PHE A 469 14.20 7.81 8.37
CA PHE A 469 13.90 9.05 9.08
C PHE A 469 15.13 9.71 9.70
N LEU A 470 16.12 8.90 10.10
CA LEU A 470 17.38 9.33 10.67
C LEU A 470 18.44 9.48 9.57
N SER A 471 19.46 10.27 9.82
CA SER A 471 20.57 10.55 8.92
C SER A 471 21.88 9.90 9.38
N ARG A 472 22.06 9.70 10.69
CA ARG A 472 23.28 9.15 11.28
C ARG A 472 23.19 7.65 11.50
N ALA A 473 24.24 6.94 11.10
CA ALA A 473 24.32 5.49 11.24
C ALA A 473 24.29 5.03 12.70
N TRP A 474 25.04 5.67 13.60
CA TRP A 474 25.08 5.27 15.01
C TRP A 474 23.73 5.48 15.73
N ALA A 475 23.00 6.56 15.42
CA ALA A 475 21.68 6.82 15.99
C ALA A 475 20.67 5.76 15.52
N THR A 476 20.78 5.37 14.24
CA THR A 476 20.05 4.23 13.67
C THR A 476 20.40 2.92 14.38
N SER A 477 21.68 2.69 14.73
CA SER A 477 22.12 1.54 15.54
C SER A 477 21.50 1.52 16.92
N ALA A 478 21.51 2.66 17.60
CA ALA A 478 20.97 2.78 18.93
C ALA A 478 19.48 2.46 18.94
N VAL A 479 18.72 3.00 17.97
CA VAL A 479 17.30 2.68 17.79
C VAL A 479 17.06 1.20 17.53
N ALA A 480 17.82 0.60 16.61
CA ALA A 480 17.70 -0.82 16.31
C ALA A 480 18.00 -1.71 17.52
N ALA A 481 19.03 -1.39 18.30
CA ALA A 481 19.41 -2.12 19.50
C ALA A 481 18.37 -1.99 20.61
N LEU A 482 17.86 -0.78 20.87
CA LEU A 482 16.81 -0.55 21.86
C LEU A 482 15.54 -1.32 21.53
N TRP A 483 15.14 -1.32 20.25
CA TRP A 483 13.97 -2.05 19.80
C TRP A 483 14.14 -3.56 19.96
N ALA A 484 15.25 -4.10 19.48
CA ALA A 484 15.56 -5.52 19.53
C ALA A 484 15.73 -6.08 20.95
N LEU A 485 16.06 -5.22 21.92
CA LEU A 485 16.27 -5.58 23.32
C LEU A 485 15.15 -5.04 24.22
N SER A 486 14.00 -4.68 23.65
CA SER A 486 12.90 -4.11 24.40
C SER A 486 12.34 -5.10 25.43
N PRO A 487 11.92 -4.64 26.63
CA PRO A 487 11.41 -5.54 27.66
C PRO A 487 10.18 -6.33 27.19
N THR A 488 9.27 -5.68 26.45
CA THR A 488 8.09 -6.33 25.88
C THR A 488 8.41 -7.48 24.92
N LEU A 489 9.49 -7.40 24.13
CA LEU A 489 9.90 -8.50 23.26
C LEU A 489 10.46 -9.66 24.09
N LEU A 490 11.34 -9.35 25.05
CA LEU A 490 11.93 -10.36 25.92
C LEU A 490 10.87 -11.11 26.74
N VAL A 491 9.89 -10.41 27.30
CA VAL A 491 8.75 -11.02 28.01
C VAL A 491 7.91 -11.89 27.06
N SER A 492 7.65 -11.42 25.83
CA SER A 492 6.91 -12.22 24.85
C SER A 492 7.64 -13.52 24.46
N LEU A 493 8.97 -13.50 24.41
CA LEU A 493 9.80 -14.67 24.16
C LEU A 493 9.80 -15.63 25.36
N SER A 494 9.92 -15.13 26.59
CA SER A 494 9.87 -15.98 27.80
C SER A 494 8.53 -16.65 28.02
N GLU A 495 7.43 -15.95 27.71
CA GLU A 495 6.07 -16.47 27.90
C GLU A 495 5.56 -17.26 26.69
N GLY A 496 6.31 -17.31 25.57
CA GLY A 496 5.91 -18.05 24.38
C GLY A 496 4.76 -17.41 23.58
N ARG A 497 4.60 -16.08 23.65
CA ARG A 497 3.54 -15.35 22.93
C ARG A 497 3.96 -15.04 21.49
N ILE A 498 3.90 -16.05 20.62
CA ILE A 498 4.36 -15.94 19.22
C ILE A 498 3.66 -14.81 18.43
N GLY A 499 2.36 -14.58 18.63
CA GLY A 499 1.64 -13.48 17.97
C GLY A 499 2.23 -12.11 18.33
N ALA A 500 2.54 -11.90 19.61
CA ALA A 500 3.22 -10.70 20.09
C ALA A 500 4.64 -10.54 19.53
N VAL A 501 5.41 -11.63 19.46
CA VAL A 501 6.78 -11.63 18.89
C VAL A 501 6.74 -11.17 17.42
N ILE A 502 5.85 -11.74 16.61
CA ILE A 502 5.74 -11.39 15.18
C ILE A 502 5.23 -9.95 15.02
N ALA A 503 4.24 -9.53 15.81
CA ALA A 503 3.77 -8.14 15.79
C ALA A 503 4.91 -7.17 16.14
N HIS A 504 5.68 -7.45 17.20
CA HIS A 504 6.82 -6.63 17.60
C HIS A 504 7.91 -6.56 16.51
N ILE A 505 8.25 -7.68 15.88
CA ILE A 505 9.24 -7.69 14.80
C ILE A 505 8.77 -6.83 13.60
N THR A 506 7.48 -6.83 13.30
CA THR A 506 6.91 -6.19 12.09
C THR A 506 6.39 -4.77 12.29
N LEU A 507 6.18 -4.32 13.53
CA LEU A 507 5.69 -2.97 13.85
C LEU A 507 6.53 -1.83 13.24
N PRO A 508 7.88 -1.83 13.31
CA PRO A 508 8.69 -0.79 12.68
C PRO A 508 8.52 -0.78 11.15
N TRP A 509 8.33 -1.95 10.54
CA TRP A 509 8.06 -2.06 9.11
C TRP A 509 6.74 -1.41 8.74
N LEU A 510 5.68 -1.67 9.51
CA LEU A 510 4.36 -1.04 9.33
C LEU A 510 4.44 0.48 9.46
N VAL A 511 4.98 1.00 10.57
CA VAL A 511 5.05 2.45 10.80
C VAL A 511 5.84 3.14 9.71
N ALA A 512 7.02 2.61 9.36
CA ALA A 512 7.88 3.24 8.38
C ALA A 512 7.24 3.27 6.99
N SER A 513 6.64 2.16 6.55
CA SER A 513 5.96 2.06 5.26
C SER A 513 4.67 2.89 5.21
N LEU A 514 3.91 2.98 6.31
CA LEU A 514 2.68 3.78 6.40
C LEU A 514 2.96 5.28 6.32
N VAL A 515 3.89 5.79 7.12
CA VAL A 515 4.24 7.22 7.13
C VAL A 515 4.70 7.70 5.76
N SER A 516 5.35 6.82 5.01
CA SER A 516 5.95 7.12 3.71
C SER A 516 5.16 6.52 2.53
N ALA A 517 3.94 6.01 2.78
CA ALA A 517 3.02 5.45 1.78
C ALA A 517 2.60 6.47 0.72
N HIS A 518 2.60 7.76 1.06
CA HIS A 518 2.25 8.85 0.15
C HIS A 518 3.29 9.06 -0.97
N GLU A 519 4.52 8.58 -0.80
CA GLU A 519 5.61 8.77 -1.76
C GLU A 519 5.54 7.78 -2.92
N SER A 520 5.06 6.55 -2.70
CA SER A 520 4.96 5.53 -3.76
C SER A 520 3.95 4.44 -3.45
N TRP A 521 3.34 3.88 -4.50
CA TRP A 521 2.49 2.68 -4.41
C TRP A 521 3.23 1.46 -3.87
N GLN A 522 4.56 1.42 -4.04
CA GLN A 522 5.36 0.36 -3.45
C GLN A 522 5.27 0.35 -1.92
N ARG A 523 5.37 1.54 -1.32
CA ARG A 523 5.26 1.69 0.13
C ARG A 523 3.84 1.40 0.63
N VAL A 524 2.81 1.69 -0.17
CA VAL A 524 1.43 1.27 0.13
C VAL A 524 1.32 -0.25 0.17
N GLY A 525 1.90 -0.97 -0.80
CA GLY A 525 1.92 -2.43 -0.81
C GLY A 525 2.67 -3.01 0.39
N GLN A 526 3.81 -2.41 0.76
CA GLN A 526 4.56 -2.80 1.97
C GLN A 526 3.75 -2.57 3.25
N ALA A 527 3.10 -1.41 3.37
CA ALA A 527 2.23 -1.10 4.50
C ALA A 527 1.04 -2.05 4.58
N SER A 528 0.48 -2.45 3.43
CA SER A 528 -0.63 -3.41 3.32
C SER A 528 -0.23 -4.80 3.85
N LEU A 529 0.92 -5.33 3.43
CA LEU A 529 1.43 -6.60 3.92
C LEU A 529 1.83 -6.54 5.40
N ALA A 530 2.48 -5.46 5.83
CA ALA A 530 2.84 -5.25 7.23
C ALA A 530 1.59 -5.16 8.12
N THR A 531 0.54 -4.47 7.64
CA THR A 531 -0.77 -4.37 8.30
C THR A 531 -1.41 -5.74 8.46
N LEU A 532 -1.43 -6.56 7.39
CA LEU A 532 -1.94 -7.93 7.45
C LEU A 532 -1.22 -8.74 8.54
N VAL A 533 0.11 -8.73 8.55
CA VAL A 533 0.88 -9.51 9.52
C VAL A 533 0.68 -9.01 10.95
N VAL A 534 0.74 -7.69 11.18
CA VAL A 534 0.57 -7.09 12.52
C VAL A 534 -0.83 -7.37 13.06
N LEU A 535 -1.88 -7.13 12.26
CA LEU A 535 -3.27 -7.28 12.71
C LEU A 535 -3.72 -8.74 12.82
N ALA A 536 -3.12 -9.64 12.03
CA ALA A 536 -3.32 -11.07 12.22
C ALA A 536 -2.66 -11.56 13.52
N SER A 537 -1.47 -11.03 13.84
CA SER A 537 -0.68 -11.49 15.00
C SER A 537 -1.09 -10.86 16.32
N ALA A 538 -1.56 -9.61 16.31
CA ALA A 538 -2.04 -8.88 17.48
C ALA A 538 -3.33 -8.09 17.12
N PRO A 539 -4.50 -8.75 17.10
CA PRO A 539 -5.77 -8.11 16.73
C PRO A 539 -6.13 -6.88 17.57
N VAL A 540 -5.65 -6.79 18.82
CA VAL A 540 -5.83 -5.62 19.67
C VAL A 540 -5.31 -4.30 19.06
N LEU A 541 -4.42 -4.38 18.07
CA LEU A 541 -3.86 -3.22 17.37
C LEU A 541 -4.78 -2.65 16.26
N TRP A 542 -5.91 -3.30 15.95
CA TRP A 542 -6.86 -2.82 14.92
C TRP A 542 -7.23 -1.34 15.06
N PRO A 543 -7.68 -0.85 16.24
CA PRO A 543 -8.05 0.55 16.40
C PRO A 543 -6.86 1.51 16.17
N ALA A 544 -5.68 1.16 16.68
CA ALA A 544 -4.49 1.98 16.55
C ALA A 544 -4.01 2.09 15.10
N VAL A 545 -4.02 0.97 14.35
CA VAL A 545 -3.61 0.96 12.94
C VAL A 545 -4.60 1.72 12.07
N VAL A 546 -5.91 1.51 12.23
CA VAL A 546 -6.95 2.25 11.48
C VAL A 546 -6.84 3.75 11.74
N LEU A 547 -6.67 4.15 13.00
CA LEU A 547 -6.48 5.55 13.35
C LEU A 547 -5.18 6.11 12.77
N GLY A 548 -4.10 5.33 12.75
CA GLY A 548 -2.84 5.68 12.08
C GLY A 548 -3.03 5.97 10.58
N TYR A 549 -3.75 5.10 9.87
CA TYR A 549 -4.10 5.32 8.45
C TYR A 549 -4.94 6.58 8.25
N LEU A 550 -5.92 6.85 9.13
CA LEU A 550 -6.76 8.04 9.06
C LEU A 550 -5.97 9.33 9.35
N VAL A 551 -5.08 9.32 10.35
CA VAL A 551 -4.25 10.48 10.71
C VAL A 551 -3.27 10.81 9.59
N VAL A 552 -2.56 9.80 9.07
CA VAL A 552 -1.70 10.00 7.89
C VAL A 552 -2.53 10.49 6.71
N GLY A 553 -3.69 9.84 6.48
CA GLY A 553 -4.85 10.22 5.65
C GLY A 553 -5.12 11.71 5.58
N LEU A 554 -5.45 12.25 6.74
CA LEU A 554 -5.85 13.63 6.90
C LEU A 554 -4.66 14.58 6.79
N ALA A 555 -3.51 14.21 7.37
CA ALA A 555 -2.31 15.05 7.38
C ALA A 555 -1.74 15.33 5.98
N ARG A 556 -1.92 14.41 5.01
CA ARG A 556 -1.40 14.60 3.65
C ARG A 556 -2.47 14.91 2.59
N VAL A 557 -3.75 15.02 2.95
CA VAL A 557 -4.84 15.22 1.99
C VAL A 557 -4.68 16.47 1.12
N ARG A 558 -4.24 17.60 1.70
CA ARG A 558 -4.00 18.86 0.96
C ARG A 558 -2.84 18.74 -0.04
N SER A 559 -1.83 17.95 0.29
CA SER A 559 -0.59 17.83 -0.49
C SER A 559 -0.66 16.77 -1.60
N HIS A 560 -1.37 15.66 -1.37
CA HIS A 560 -1.37 14.49 -2.26
C HIS A 560 -2.78 14.11 -2.78
N GLY A 561 -3.79 14.96 -2.52
CA GLY A 561 -5.14 14.85 -3.06
C GLY A 561 -5.96 13.65 -2.56
N PRO A 562 -7.09 13.32 -3.21
CA PRO A 562 -7.97 12.21 -2.84
C PRO A 562 -7.34 10.82 -3.03
N ARG A 563 -6.16 10.74 -3.65
CA ARG A 563 -5.41 9.49 -3.87
C ARG A 563 -5.15 8.72 -2.58
N MET A 564 -4.99 9.43 -1.47
CA MET A 564 -4.67 8.77 -0.21
C MET A 564 -5.89 8.12 0.46
N PHE A 565 -7.07 8.75 0.36
CA PHE A 565 -8.32 8.16 0.85
C PHE A 565 -8.90 7.09 -0.09
N ILE A 566 -8.86 7.33 -1.40
CA ILE A 566 -9.45 6.41 -2.39
C ILE A 566 -8.50 5.25 -2.72
N GLY A 567 -7.19 5.42 -2.51
CA GLY A 567 -6.17 4.43 -2.86
C GLY A 567 -5.49 3.79 -1.65
N VAL A 568 -4.79 4.58 -0.83
CA VAL A 568 -3.88 4.07 0.22
C VAL A 568 -4.63 3.39 1.35
N LEU A 569 -5.71 4.01 1.85
CA LEU A 569 -6.50 3.44 2.96
C LEU A 569 -7.17 2.11 2.59
N PRO A 570 -7.95 2.00 1.50
CA PRO A 570 -8.56 0.73 1.13
C PRO A 570 -7.52 -0.32 0.74
N LEU A 571 -6.47 0.03 -0.01
CA LEU A 571 -5.45 -0.95 -0.41
C LEU A 571 -4.58 -1.40 0.77
N GLY A 572 -4.34 -0.53 1.76
CA GLY A 572 -3.61 -0.83 2.98
C GLY A 572 -4.37 -1.80 3.89
N LEU A 573 -5.67 -1.57 4.11
CA LEU A 573 -6.46 -2.37 5.06
C LEU A 573 -7.12 -3.61 4.42
N ALA A 574 -7.30 -3.64 3.09
CA ALA A 574 -8.07 -4.68 2.40
C ALA A 574 -7.64 -6.12 2.74
N PRO A 575 -6.35 -6.52 2.70
CA PRO A 575 -5.99 -7.91 3.00
C PRO A 575 -6.36 -8.31 4.43
N ALA A 576 -6.12 -7.42 5.41
CA ALA A 576 -6.44 -7.64 6.81
C ALA A 576 -7.96 -7.74 7.06
N ILE A 577 -8.75 -6.90 6.37
CA ILE A 577 -10.22 -6.95 6.47
C ILE A 577 -10.74 -8.24 5.86
N VAL A 578 -10.29 -8.61 4.66
CA VAL A 578 -10.79 -9.80 3.94
C VAL A 578 -10.49 -11.08 4.71
N ILE A 579 -9.30 -11.20 5.34
CA ILE A 579 -8.96 -12.38 6.15
C ILE A 579 -9.70 -12.41 7.50
N GLY A 580 -9.94 -11.26 8.12
CA GLY A 580 -10.63 -11.16 9.41
C GLY A 580 -12.15 -11.27 9.31
N PHE A 581 -12.72 -11.03 8.12
CA PHE A 581 -14.16 -10.95 7.91
C PHE A 581 -14.94 -12.22 8.29
N PRO A 582 -14.49 -13.46 7.95
CA PRO A 582 -15.20 -14.68 8.37
C PRO A 582 -15.31 -14.81 9.89
N ARG A 583 -14.23 -14.49 10.63
CA ARG A 583 -14.22 -14.50 12.11
C ARG A 583 -15.19 -13.46 12.67
N PHE A 584 -15.16 -12.23 12.14
CA PHE A 584 -16.09 -11.18 12.54
C PHE A 584 -17.56 -11.59 12.29
N SER A 585 -17.85 -12.16 11.11
CA SER A 585 -19.19 -12.62 10.74
C SER A 585 -19.68 -13.74 11.65
N SER A 586 -18.84 -14.72 11.96
CA SER A 586 -19.19 -15.83 12.88
C SER A 586 -19.43 -15.34 14.30
N TRP A 587 -18.59 -14.43 14.81
CA TRP A 587 -18.80 -13.79 16.11
C TRP A 587 -20.11 -13.00 16.16
N TRP A 588 -20.37 -12.17 15.14
CA TRP A 588 -21.58 -11.36 15.03
C TRP A 588 -22.85 -12.23 15.07
N GLN A 589 -22.83 -13.35 14.35
CA GLN A 589 -23.92 -14.32 14.34
C GLN A 589 -24.07 -15.05 15.68
N SER A 590 -22.96 -15.41 16.33
CA SER A 590 -23.00 -16.13 17.63
C SER A 590 -23.61 -15.34 18.78
N LEU A 591 -23.65 -14.01 18.66
CA LEU A 591 -24.19 -13.10 19.67
C LEU A 591 -25.57 -12.53 19.30
N ASP A 592 -26.22 -13.04 18.25
CA ASP A 592 -27.48 -12.50 17.72
C ASP A 592 -27.42 -10.97 17.46
N GLY A 593 -26.24 -10.45 17.06
CA GLY A 593 -26.02 -9.03 16.83
C GLY A 593 -25.78 -8.17 18.08
N ARG A 594 -25.65 -8.75 19.27
CA ARG A 594 -25.29 -8.05 20.52
C ARG A 594 -23.80 -7.69 20.54
N TRP A 595 -23.43 -6.66 19.78
CA TRP A 595 -22.04 -6.25 19.60
C TRP A 595 -21.32 -5.80 20.88
N TRP A 596 -22.06 -5.43 21.93
CA TRP A 596 -21.50 -5.00 23.22
C TRP A 596 -21.07 -6.18 24.11
N ASP A 597 -21.52 -7.40 23.80
CA ASP A 597 -21.23 -8.60 24.58
C ASP A 597 -19.94 -9.27 24.07
N ASN A 598 -19.00 -9.59 24.97
CA ASN A 598 -17.77 -10.33 24.68
C ASN A 598 -16.95 -9.89 23.44
N TRP A 599 -16.97 -8.59 23.08
CA TRP A 599 -16.22 -8.07 21.93
C TRP A 599 -14.69 -8.18 22.08
N GLY A 600 -14.19 -8.30 23.31
CA GLY A 600 -12.77 -8.55 23.60
C GLY A 600 -12.23 -9.84 22.96
N VAL A 601 -13.11 -10.81 22.65
CA VAL A 601 -12.75 -12.06 21.96
C VAL A 601 -12.25 -11.80 20.54
N LEU A 602 -12.72 -10.75 19.85
CA LEU A 602 -12.20 -10.36 18.53
C LEU A 602 -10.78 -9.76 18.61
N LEU A 603 -10.44 -9.18 19.76
CA LEU A 603 -9.15 -8.53 20.00
C LEU A 603 -8.15 -9.44 20.72
N ALA A 604 -8.60 -10.65 21.11
CA ALA A 604 -7.79 -11.65 21.79
C ALA A 604 -6.55 -12.06 20.99
N ASP A 605 -5.45 -12.29 21.71
CA ASP A 605 -4.21 -12.80 21.13
C ASP A 605 -4.44 -14.17 20.49
N PRO A 606 -3.92 -14.44 19.28
CA PRO A 606 -4.13 -15.72 18.61
C PRO A 606 -3.34 -16.85 19.28
N GLY A 607 -3.79 -18.10 19.10
CA GLY A 607 -3.11 -19.30 19.64
C GLY A 607 -3.67 -19.81 20.97
N ARG A 608 -2.81 -20.23 21.91
CA ARG A 608 -3.21 -20.64 23.26
C ARG A 608 -3.27 -19.43 24.20
N ALA A 609 -4.31 -19.33 25.03
CA ALA A 609 -4.39 -18.27 26.02
C ALA A 609 -3.37 -18.51 27.14
N TYR A 610 -2.69 -17.45 27.58
CA TYR A 610 -1.75 -17.52 28.70
C TYR A 610 -2.08 -16.43 29.71
N PRO A 611 -2.43 -16.77 30.96
CA PRO A 611 -2.79 -15.79 31.98
C PRO A 611 -1.58 -14.90 32.32
N TYR A 612 -1.85 -13.66 32.70
CA TYR A 612 -0.82 -12.70 33.12
C TYR A 612 -1.40 -11.66 34.05
N GLN A 613 -0.52 -10.97 34.79
CA GLN A 613 -0.88 -9.79 35.57
C GLN A 613 -0.42 -8.53 34.82
N PRO A 614 -1.32 -7.56 34.55
CA PRO A 614 -0.92 -6.33 33.87
C PRO A 614 -0.05 -5.46 34.76
N ALA A 615 1.00 -4.88 34.18
CA ALA A 615 1.85 -3.90 34.85
C ALA A 615 1.11 -2.60 35.18
N ALA A 616 1.67 -1.80 36.08
CA ALA A 616 1.14 -0.44 36.29
C ALA A 616 1.40 0.45 35.05
N TRP A 617 0.59 1.49 34.83
CA TRP A 617 0.72 2.35 33.64
C TRP A 617 2.11 3.00 33.48
N TRP A 618 2.81 3.27 34.58
CA TRP A 618 4.15 3.85 34.57
C TRP A 618 5.25 2.81 34.27
N GLU A 619 5.03 1.53 34.62
CA GLU A 619 5.88 0.41 34.20
C GLU A 619 5.68 0.12 32.71
N MET A 620 4.42 0.20 32.23
CA MET A 620 4.10 0.13 30.80
C MET A 620 4.79 1.26 30.02
N LEU A 621 4.83 2.48 30.58
CA LEU A 621 5.55 3.61 29.99
C LEU A 621 7.06 3.38 29.94
N ALA A 622 7.62 2.57 30.86
CA ALA A 622 9.01 2.13 30.83
C ALA A 622 9.25 0.92 29.89
N GLY A 623 8.21 0.41 29.21
CA GLY A 623 8.29 -0.67 28.24
C GLY A 623 7.97 -2.07 28.79
N TRP A 624 7.52 -2.19 30.04
CA TRP A 624 7.21 -3.47 30.71
C TRP A 624 5.71 -3.80 30.66
N PRO A 625 5.29 -4.92 30.06
CA PRO A 625 3.88 -5.30 29.99
C PRO A 625 3.36 -6.01 31.25
N THR A 626 4.26 -6.64 32.00
CA THR A 626 4.01 -7.34 33.26
C THR A 626 4.89 -6.73 34.37
N PRO A 627 4.44 -6.75 35.64
CA PRO A 627 5.22 -6.22 36.75
C PRO A 627 6.58 -6.91 36.83
N LEU A 628 7.66 -6.12 36.98
CA LEU A 628 8.99 -6.69 37.15
C LEU A 628 9.12 -7.29 38.56
N VAL A 629 9.10 -8.61 38.65
CA VAL A 629 9.48 -9.35 39.86
C VAL A 629 10.86 -9.96 39.61
N ALA A 630 11.89 -9.13 39.67
CA ALA A 630 13.27 -9.57 39.47
C ALA A 630 13.98 -9.69 40.82
N GLU A 631 14.43 -10.90 41.12
CA GLU A 631 15.39 -11.17 42.18
C GLU A 631 16.73 -11.50 41.53
N VAL A 632 17.74 -10.66 41.76
CA VAL A 632 19.08 -10.85 41.20
C VAL A 632 20.03 -11.16 42.35
N ALA A 633 20.59 -12.38 42.36
CA ALA A 633 21.50 -12.86 43.42
C ALA A 633 20.91 -12.73 44.85
N GLY A 634 19.61 -12.93 45.01
CA GLY A 634 18.91 -12.83 46.30
C GLY A 634 18.51 -11.41 46.71
N LEU A 635 18.70 -10.41 45.85
CA LEU A 635 18.23 -9.04 46.04
C LEU A 635 16.99 -8.79 45.19
N THR A 636 15.88 -8.44 45.84
CA THR A 636 14.65 -8.00 45.16
C THR A 636 14.85 -6.60 44.58
N ILE A 637 14.62 -6.44 43.29
CA ILE A 637 14.70 -5.15 42.61
C ILE A 637 13.39 -4.39 42.85
N PRO A 638 13.42 -3.22 43.50
CA PRO A 638 12.21 -2.40 43.66
C PRO A 638 11.67 -1.95 42.31
N SER A 639 10.35 -1.93 42.15
CA SER A 639 9.72 -1.61 40.87
C SER A 639 10.01 -0.20 40.36
N TRP A 640 10.29 0.79 41.23
CA TRP A 640 10.70 2.14 40.82
C TRP A 640 12.04 2.19 40.07
N VAL A 641 12.91 1.19 40.23
CA VAL A 641 14.19 1.10 39.50
C VAL A 641 13.92 1.03 38.00
N VAL A 642 12.83 0.40 37.58
CA VAL A 642 12.39 0.33 36.18
C VAL A 642 12.22 1.73 35.58
N LEU A 643 11.63 2.66 36.34
CA LEU A 643 11.41 4.03 35.89
C LEU A 643 12.71 4.84 35.86
N VAL A 644 13.60 4.64 36.84
CA VAL A 644 14.93 5.28 36.85
C VAL A 644 15.77 4.82 35.66
N VAL A 645 15.71 3.52 35.35
CA VAL A 645 16.36 2.95 34.17
C VAL A 645 15.76 3.58 32.92
N ALA A 646 14.44 3.59 32.73
CA ALA A 646 13.78 4.12 31.53
C ALA A 646 13.81 5.65 31.36
N ALA A 647 14.02 6.43 32.43
CA ALA A 647 13.95 7.88 32.42
C ALA A 647 14.79 8.57 31.33
N PRO A 648 16.06 8.19 31.07
CA PRO A 648 16.88 8.81 30.02
C PRO A 648 16.28 8.66 28.62
N LEU A 649 15.67 7.51 28.31
CA LEU A 649 15.00 7.29 27.02
C LEU A 649 13.74 8.14 26.90
N ILE A 650 12.92 8.17 27.95
CA ILE A 650 11.68 8.97 27.98
C ILE A 650 12.01 10.45 27.80
N VAL A 651 13.00 10.95 28.55
CA VAL A 651 13.47 12.33 28.45
C VAL A 651 13.98 12.62 27.04
N ALA A 652 14.86 11.77 26.49
CA ALA A 652 15.35 11.92 25.12
C ALA A 652 14.22 11.88 24.08
N ALA A 653 13.17 11.10 24.30
CA ALA A 653 12.02 11.02 23.41
C ALA A 653 11.14 12.29 23.48
N VAL A 654 10.91 12.84 24.68
CA VAL A 654 10.14 14.08 24.87
C VAL A 654 10.86 15.27 24.21
N PHE A 655 12.18 15.34 24.30
CA PHE A 655 12.97 16.36 23.61
C PHE A 655 12.79 16.35 22.09
N SER A 656 12.28 15.27 21.49
CA SER A 656 12.00 15.19 20.04
C SER A 656 10.90 16.14 19.59
N LEU A 657 10.02 16.55 20.49
CA LEU A 657 8.97 17.53 20.20
C LEU A 657 9.55 18.94 20.00
N ALA A 658 10.68 19.24 20.64
CA ALA A 658 11.33 20.55 20.57
C ALA A 658 12.47 20.57 19.53
N LEU A 659 13.29 19.52 19.51
CA LEU A 659 14.53 19.44 18.73
C LEU A 659 14.41 18.53 17.49
N GLY A 660 13.42 17.64 17.47
CA GLY A 660 13.24 16.64 16.42
C GLY A 660 12.69 17.20 15.11
N ARG A 661 12.78 16.41 14.04
CA ARG A 661 12.02 16.70 12.80
C ARG A 661 10.52 16.63 13.14
N ALA A 662 9.72 17.58 12.65
CA ALA A 662 8.28 17.64 12.93
C ALA A 662 7.55 16.29 12.69
N LEU A 663 7.93 15.58 11.63
CA LEU A 663 7.39 14.25 11.33
C LEU A 663 7.74 13.21 12.42
N ALA A 664 8.99 13.19 12.88
CA ALA A 664 9.44 12.25 13.90
C ALA A 664 8.82 12.56 15.28
N GLY A 665 8.73 13.84 15.67
CA GLY A 665 8.05 14.27 16.89
C GLY A 665 6.55 13.94 16.87
N ALA A 666 5.87 14.17 15.75
CA ALA A 666 4.46 13.78 15.59
C ALA A 666 4.28 12.26 15.63
N THR A 667 5.20 11.50 15.02
CA THR A 667 5.19 10.02 15.06
C THR A 667 5.40 9.51 16.48
N PHE A 668 6.35 10.09 17.24
CA PHE A 668 6.56 9.81 18.65
C PHE A 668 5.28 10.05 19.48
N ALA A 669 4.70 11.25 19.39
CA ALA A 669 3.50 11.61 20.17
C ALA A 669 2.32 10.68 19.83
N GLY A 670 2.07 10.43 18.54
CA GLY A 670 1.01 9.54 18.09
C GLY A 670 1.18 8.12 18.60
N LEU A 671 2.37 7.53 18.45
CA LEU A 671 2.63 6.15 18.87
C LEU A 671 2.59 5.97 20.39
N VAL A 672 3.10 6.92 21.18
CA VAL A 672 3.05 6.82 22.65
C VAL A 672 1.61 6.90 23.16
N VAL A 673 0.81 7.85 22.65
CA VAL A 673 -0.59 7.99 23.05
C VAL A 673 -1.40 6.76 22.63
N LEU A 674 -1.28 6.32 21.37
CA LEU A 674 -1.99 5.15 20.88
C LEU A 674 -1.57 3.88 21.64
N GLY A 675 -0.27 3.67 21.83
CA GLY A 675 0.25 2.51 22.55
C GLY A 675 -0.18 2.46 24.01
N LEU A 676 -0.17 3.59 24.73
CA LEU A 676 -0.63 3.65 26.12
C LEU A 676 -2.13 3.37 26.23
N LEU A 677 -2.94 3.96 25.34
CA LEU A 677 -4.39 3.72 25.29
C LEU A 677 -4.69 2.26 24.97
N THR A 678 -4.02 1.68 23.97
CA THR A 678 -4.18 0.26 23.63
C THR A 678 -3.74 -0.63 24.78
N ALA A 679 -2.58 -0.42 25.40
CA ALA A 679 -2.08 -1.25 26.49
C ALA A 679 -3.04 -1.23 27.70
N SER A 680 -3.50 -0.03 28.09
CA SER A 680 -4.42 0.15 29.21
C SER A 680 -5.79 -0.47 28.92
N ALA A 681 -6.31 -0.31 27.70
CA ALA A 681 -7.57 -0.91 27.29
C ALA A 681 -7.48 -2.45 27.20
N SER A 682 -6.36 -2.99 26.71
CA SER A 682 -6.16 -4.45 26.55
C SER A 682 -6.35 -5.20 27.85
N ALA A 683 -5.79 -4.69 28.94
CA ALA A 683 -5.90 -5.29 30.27
C ALA A 683 -7.34 -5.35 30.80
N ALA A 684 -8.24 -4.50 30.30
CA ALA A 684 -9.66 -4.49 30.67
C ALA A 684 -10.54 -5.38 29.76
N LEU A 685 -9.99 -5.88 28.64
CA LEU A 685 -10.74 -6.68 27.68
C LEU A 685 -10.66 -8.17 28.03
N PHE A 686 -11.80 -8.76 28.34
CA PHE A 686 -11.93 -10.20 28.51
C PHE A 686 -11.72 -10.94 27.18
N SER A 687 -10.87 -11.98 27.19
CA SER A 687 -10.49 -12.74 25.98
C SER A 687 -10.91 -14.22 26.01
N GLY A 688 -11.36 -14.72 27.15
CA GLY A 688 -11.74 -16.11 27.37
C GLY A 688 -11.20 -16.68 28.67
N TYR A 689 -11.24 -18.00 28.80
CA TYR A 689 -10.73 -18.73 29.96
C TYR A 689 -9.57 -19.65 29.57
N GLU A 690 -8.59 -19.79 30.47
CA GLU A 690 -7.62 -20.87 30.45
C GLU A 690 -7.83 -21.70 31.73
N GLY A 691 -8.49 -22.84 31.59
CA GLY A 691 -8.98 -23.59 32.75
C GLY A 691 -10.07 -22.83 33.51
N PHE A 692 -9.79 -22.46 34.76
CA PHE A 692 -10.74 -21.71 35.62
C PHE A 692 -10.41 -20.22 35.70
N GLU A 693 -9.26 -19.80 35.17
CA GLU A 693 -8.82 -18.41 35.27
C GLU A 693 -9.32 -17.60 34.07
N PRO A 694 -9.99 -16.46 34.30
CA PRO A 694 -10.31 -15.53 33.23
C PRO A 694 -9.02 -14.90 32.69
N VAL A 695 -8.87 -14.88 31.38
CA VAL A 695 -7.70 -14.31 30.71
C VAL A 695 -8.11 -13.03 29.99
N ALA A 696 -7.41 -11.94 30.28
CA ALA A 696 -7.53 -10.68 29.55
C ALA A 696 -6.66 -10.66 28.29
N VAL A 697 -6.96 -9.76 27.35
CA VAL A 697 -6.10 -9.50 26.18
C VAL A 697 -4.74 -8.97 26.66
N TRP A 698 -3.63 -9.45 26.08
CA TRP A 698 -2.30 -9.10 26.54
C TRP A 698 -1.91 -7.66 26.21
N ALA A 699 -1.50 -6.90 27.23
CA ALA A 699 -1.17 -5.47 27.10
C ALA A 699 0.12 -5.21 26.31
N GLY A 700 1.01 -6.18 26.17
CA GLY A 700 2.35 -5.96 25.61
C GLY A 700 2.38 -5.60 24.12
N SER A 701 1.35 -5.96 23.35
CA SER A 701 1.19 -5.48 21.98
C SER A 701 1.05 -3.96 21.93
N GLY A 702 0.29 -3.36 22.86
CA GLY A 702 0.17 -1.91 23.02
C GLY A 702 1.46 -1.28 23.56
N VAL A 703 2.13 -1.93 24.52
CA VAL A 703 3.43 -1.47 25.05
C VAL A 703 4.49 -1.45 23.95
N SER A 704 4.46 -2.39 23.01
CA SER A 704 5.34 -2.40 21.83
C SER A 704 5.15 -1.15 20.96
N VAL A 705 3.90 -0.74 20.70
CA VAL A 705 3.59 0.49 19.96
C VAL A 705 4.10 1.73 20.72
N LEU A 706 3.88 1.79 22.03
CA LEU A 706 4.38 2.86 22.89
C LEU A 706 5.90 2.95 22.85
N TYR A 707 6.58 1.81 23.03
CA TYR A 707 8.03 1.75 23.08
C TYR A 707 8.65 2.11 21.72
N LEU A 708 7.98 1.77 20.60
CA LEU A 708 8.40 2.20 19.27
C LEU A 708 8.36 3.72 19.16
N GLY A 709 7.32 4.35 19.70
CA GLY A 709 7.22 5.80 19.82
C GLY A 709 8.43 6.38 20.57
N LEU A 710 8.72 5.87 21.77
CA LEU A 710 9.87 6.31 22.60
C LEU A 710 11.20 6.20 21.85
N VAL A 711 11.44 5.06 21.20
CA VAL A 711 12.68 4.82 20.46
C VAL A 711 12.79 5.73 19.24
N VAL A 712 11.70 5.97 18.49
CA VAL A 712 11.69 6.91 17.35
C VAL A 712 11.95 8.34 17.82
N GLY A 713 11.34 8.77 18.92
CA GLY A 713 11.57 10.09 19.52
C GLY A 713 13.02 10.27 19.96
N ALA A 714 13.56 9.30 20.71
CA ALA A 714 14.94 9.34 21.17
C ALA A 714 15.95 9.27 20.01
N GLY A 715 15.68 8.46 18.98
CA GLY A 715 16.47 8.44 17.76
C GLY A 715 16.50 9.81 17.06
N ALA A 716 15.34 10.48 16.98
CA ALA A 716 15.23 11.79 16.36
C ALA A 716 15.98 12.89 17.11
N THR A 717 16.07 12.84 18.44
CA THR A 717 16.90 13.78 19.20
C THR A 717 18.38 13.50 19.05
N LEU A 718 18.78 12.23 19.11
CA LEU A 718 20.16 11.80 18.91
C LEU A 718 20.69 12.13 17.50
N ASP A 719 19.82 12.10 16.49
CA ASP A 719 20.19 12.41 15.09
C ASP A 719 20.55 13.89 14.87
N HIS A 720 19.97 14.79 15.66
CA HIS A 720 20.20 16.25 15.57
C HIS A 720 21.33 16.76 16.44
N VAL A 721 21.99 15.91 17.24
CA VAL A 721 23.15 16.35 18.02
C VAL A 721 24.38 16.43 17.10
N ASP A 722 24.71 17.64 16.66
CA ASP A 722 26.00 17.93 16.02
C ASP A 722 27.13 17.91 17.05
N PHE A 723 28.20 17.19 16.72
CA PHE A 723 29.43 17.12 17.52
C PHE A 723 30.58 17.90 16.86
N GLU A 724 30.31 18.57 15.74
CA GLU A 724 31.31 19.23 14.90
C GLU A 724 30.79 20.61 14.46
N ASP A 725 31.66 21.61 14.47
CA ASP A 725 31.43 22.90 13.78
C ASP A 725 31.60 22.70 12.26
N PRO A 726 31.04 23.52 11.34
CA PRO A 726 31.32 23.55 9.90
C PRO A 726 32.78 23.41 9.44
N LEU A 727 33.76 23.59 10.33
CA LEU A 727 35.20 23.39 10.09
C LEU A 727 35.74 22.03 10.56
N GLY A 728 34.89 21.12 11.06
CA GLY A 728 35.26 19.78 11.51
C GLY A 728 35.88 19.71 12.92
N ASN A 729 35.80 20.78 13.71
CA ASN A 729 36.31 20.80 15.08
C ASN A 729 35.31 20.20 16.07
N ALA A 730 35.79 19.31 16.95
CA ALA A 730 34.97 18.72 18.00
C ALA A 730 34.49 19.80 18.99
N LEU A 731 33.17 20.02 19.06
CA LEU A 731 32.58 20.99 19.97
C LEU A 731 32.65 20.45 21.42
N SER A 732 33.32 21.17 22.32
CA SER A 732 33.41 20.87 23.76
C SER A 732 32.35 21.62 24.59
N GLY A 733 31.10 21.60 24.10
CA GLY A 733 29.96 22.26 24.77
C GLY A 733 29.14 21.32 25.66
N VAL A 734 28.18 21.89 26.39
CA VAL A 734 27.25 21.16 27.26
C VAL A 734 26.38 20.17 26.47
N GLY A 735 26.00 20.49 25.23
CA GLY A 735 25.18 19.62 24.35
C GLY A 735 25.85 18.28 24.01
N PRO A 736 27.07 18.27 23.45
CA PRO A 736 27.88 17.07 23.23
C PRO A 736 28.09 16.21 24.49
N TRP A 737 28.28 16.84 25.65
CA TRP A 737 28.44 16.13 26.93
C TRP A 737 27.13 15.44 27.37
N LEU A 738 25.99 16.13 27.27
CA LEU A 738 24.66 15.57 27.53
C LEU A 738 24.33 14.40 26.60
N ALA A 739 24.70 14.48 25.32
CA ALA A 739 24.46 13.40 24.36
C ALA A 739 25.35 12.17 24.59
N ARG A 740 26.59 12.37 25.07
CA ARG A 740 27.47 11.28 25.56
C ARG A 740 26.88 10.61 26.81
N ILE A 741 26.35 11.40 27.74
CA ILE A 741 25.63 10.86 28.91
C ILE A 741 24.39 10.10 28.46
N ALA A 742 23.61 10.64 27.52
CA ALA A 742 22.42 9.98 27.01
C ALA A 742 22.76 8.65 26.33
N THR A 743 23.84 8.57 25.54
CA THR A 743 24.30 7.32 24.91
C THR A 743 24.84 6.31 25.92
N ILE A 744 25.61 6.75 26.93
CA ILE A 744 26.06 5.88 28.03
C ILE A 744 24.87 5.36 28.84
N ALA A 745 23.95 6.24 29.21
CA ALA A 745 22.73 5.89 29.92
C ALA A 745 21.89 4.90 29.13
N LEU A 746 21.84 5.06 27.80
CA LEU A 746 21.15 4.14 26.90
C LEU A 746 21.80 2.76 26.83
N ALA A 747 23.14 2.69 26.80
CA ALA A 747 23.88 1.44 26.85
C ALA A 747 23.76 0.73 28.20
N VAL A 748 23.74 1.48 29.30
CA VAL A 748 23.48 0.97 30.65
C VAL A 748 22.06 0.42 30.73
N MET A 749 21.09 1.14 30.18
CA MET A 749 19.69 0.73 30.04
C MET A 749 19.52 -0.60 29.31
N THR A 750 20.07 -0.73 28.10
CA THR A 750 19.96 -1.97 27.32
C THR A 750 20.61 -3.14 28.06
N THR A 751 21.72 -2.90 28.75
CA THR A 751 22.39 -3.92 29.58
C THR A 751 21.50 -4.37 30.76
N LEU A 752 20.90 -3.42 31.48
CA LEU A 752 20.05 -3.70 32.64
C LEU A 752 18.74 -4.40 32.26
N GLN A 753 18.18 -4.11 31.08
CA GLN A 753 16.96 -4.77 30.58
C GLN A 753 17.20 -6.23 30.19
N VAL A 754 18.36 -6.54 29.62
CA VAL A 754 18.69 -7.89 29.09
C VAL A 754 19.17 -8.84 30.19
N ALA A 755 19.86 -8.34 31.22
CA ALA A 755 20.50 -9.17 32.24
C ALA A 755 19.55 -10.15 32.97
N PRO A 756 18.35 -9.76 33.42
CA PRO A 756 17.42 -10.68 34.08
C PRO A 756 16.94 -11.80 33.14
N PHE A 757 16.72 -11.47 31.87
CA PHE A 757 16.27 -12.44 30.87
C PHE A 757 17.37 -13.47 30.54
N VAL A 758 18.61 -13.01 30.36
CA VAL A 758 19.76 -13.91 30.19
C VAL A 758 19.85 -14.85 31.39
N MET A 759 19.81 -14.31 32.62
CA MET A 759 19.89 -15.13 33.82
C MET A 759 18.78 -16.19 33.86
N ALA A 760 17.52 -15.78 33.66
CA ALA A 760 16.36 -16.66 33.70
C ALA A 760 16.41 -17.79 32.65
N SER A 761 16.86 -17.47 31.43
CA SER A 761 17.03 -18.46 30.36
C SER A 761 18.07 -19.51 30.73
N TRP A 762 19.22 -19.09 31.27
CA TRP A 762 20.28 -20.03 31.67
C TRP A 762 19.88 -20.87 32.89
N THR A 763 19.19 -20.31 33.87
CA THR A 763 18.69 -21.05 35.05
C THR A 763 17.51 -21.98 34.72
N GLY A 764 16.90 -21.86 33.53
CA GLY A 764 15.73 -22.67 33.16
C GLY A 764 14.47 -22.28 33.91
N SER A 765 14.39 -21.03 34.35
CA SER A 765 13.22 -20.49 35.05
C SER A 765 12.25 -19.79 34.09
N THR A 766 12.47 -19.89 32.78
CA THR A 766 11.54 -19.38 31.76
C THR A 766 10.43 -20.39 31.50
N PRO A 767 9.16 -19.96 31.37
CA PRO A 767 8.04 -20.85 31.05
C PRO A 767 8.21 -21.66 29.76
N VAL A 768 8.97 -21.15 28.79
CA VAL A 768 9.27 -21.82 27.53
C VAL A 768 10.54 -22.67 27.66
N GLU A 769 10.44 -23.94 27.27
CA GLU A 769 11.55 -24.89 27.31
C GLU A 769 11.74 -25.61 25.95
N PRO A 770 13.00 -25.98 25.62
CA PRO A 770 13.27 -26.84 24.48
C PRO A 770 12.74 -28.26 24.72
N SER A 771 12.08 -28.83 23.72
CA SER A 771 11.55 -30.20 23.80
C SER A 771 12.04 -31.05 22.63
N SER A 772 12.37 -32.30 22.92
CA SER A 772 12.73 -33.32 21.90
C SER A 772 11.49 -33.91 21.22
N THR A 773 10.29 -33.72 21.78
CA THR A 773 9.05 -34.28 21.28
C THR A 773 8.00 -33.19 21.01
N GLY A 774 7.56 -33.09 19.76
CA GLY A 774 6.57 -32.10 19.30
C GLY A 774 5.12 -32.55 19.47
N ARG A 775 4.82 -33.30 20.53
CA ARG A 775 3.49 -33.84 20.80
C ARG A 775 3.05 -33.42 22.19
N THR A 776 1.78 -33.03 22.32
CA THR A 776 1.15 -32.75 23.62
C THR A 776 0.61 -34.03 24.26
N LEU A 777 0.29 -35.05 23.45
CA LEU A 777 -0.18 -36.35 23.92
C LEU A 777 0.94 -37.41 23.89
N PRO A 778 0.85 -38.47 24.72
CA PRO A 778 1.80 -39.57 24.71
C PRO A 778 1.95 -40.24 23.33
N ALA A 779 3.13 -40.84 23.10
CA ALA A 779 3.51 -41.46 21.83
C ALA A 779 2.48 -42.44 21.27
N PHE A 780 1.94 -43.27 22.16
CA PHE A 780 1.01 -44.34 21.83
C PHE A 780 -0.31 -43.78 21.30
N VAL A 781 -0.83 -42.74 21.95
CA VAL A 781 -2.05 -42.03 21.54
C VAL A 781 -1.85 -41.36 20.19
N ALA A 782 -0.73 -40.64 20.03
CA ALA A 782 -0.43 -39.94 18.78
C ALA A 782 -0.27 -40.89 17.58
N ALA A 783 0.33 -42.07 17.77
CA ALA A 783 0.49 -43.07 16.73
C ALA A 783 -0.86 -43.68 16.28
N GLU A 784 -1.73 -43.98 17.23
CA GLU A 784 -3.07 -44.51 16.93
C GLU A 784 -3.97 -43.44 16.30
N ALA A 785 -3.89 -42.20 16.79
CA ALA A 785 -4.61 -41.06 16.24
C ALA A 785 -4.15 -40.66 14.82
N ALA A 786 -2.92 -41.01 14.41
CA ALA A 786 -2.47 -40.85 13.03
C ALA A 786 -3.27 -41.72 12.05
N THR A 787 -3.83 -42.85 12.53
CA THR A 787 -4.68 -43.74 11.71
C THR A 787 -6.14 -43.30 11.76
N ASN A 788 -6.63 -42.88 12.93
CA ASN A 788 -8.00 -42.38 13.10
C ASN A 788 -8.03 -41.12 13.96
N ARG A 789 -8.18 -39.96 13.31
CA ARG A 789 -8.20 -38.64 13.96
C ARG A 789 -9.44 -38.39 14.83
N ALA A 790 -10.49 -39.18 14.68
CA ALA A 790 -11.72 -39.04 15.46
C ALA A 790 -11.56 -39.57 16.90
N ILE A 791 -10.50 -40.32 17.18
CA ILE A 791 -10.23 -40.86 18.52
C ILE A 791 -10.03 -39.73 19.52
N GLY A 792 -10.81 -39.78 20.61
CA GLY A 792 -10.71 -38.85 21.74
C GLY A 792 -9.84 -39.39 22.87
N THR A 793 -9.13 -38.47 23.52
CA THR A 793 -8.36 -38.64 24.74
C THR A 793 -8.93 -37.73 25.81
N LEU A 794 -9.38 -38.31 26.92
CA LEU A 794 -9.88 -37.59 28.09
C LEU A 794 -8.70 -37.25 29.00
N ILE A 795 -8.36 -35.97 29.10
CA ILE A 795 -7.33 -35.44 29.99
C ILE A 795 -7.98 -35.01 31.29
N ILE A 796 -7.51 -35.57 32.40
CA ILE A 796 -7.95 -35.27 33.76
C ILE A 796 -6.75 -34.68 34.50
N THR A 797 -6.87 -33.42 34.90
CA THR A 797 -5.83 -32.72 35.68
C THR A 797 -6.40 -32.40 37.06
N GLU A 798 -5.69 -32.78 38.12
CA GLU A 798 -6.08 -32.47 39.50
C GLU A 798 -5.71 -31.03 39.86
N VAL A 799 -6.66 -30.23 40.36
CA VAL A 799 -6.49 -28.82 40.74
C VAL A 799 -7.18 -28.55 42.07
N ASP A 800 -6.41 -28.38 43.15
CA ASP A 800 -6.87 -27.97 44.49
C ASP A 800 -8.18 -28.62 44.98
N GLY A 801 -8.25 -29.96 44.89
CA GLY A 801 -9.43 -30.73 45.34
C GLY A 801 -10.59 -30.79 44.33
N SER A 802 -10.39 -30.26 43.12
CA SER A 802 -11.27 -30.37 41.96
C SER A 802 -10.53 -31.03 40.78
N TYR A 803 -11.28 -31.44 39.74
CA TYR A 803 -10.69 -32.02 38.53
C TYR A 803 -11.05 -31.17 37.32
N ARG A 804 -10.02 -30.77 36.57
CA ARG A 804 -10.18 -30.18 35.24
C ARG A 804 -10.26 -31.30 34.22
N VAL A 805 -11.25 -31.20 33.34
CA VAL A 805 -11.53 -32.20 32.33
C VAL A 805 -11.43 -31.55 30.95
N ALA A 806 -10.59 -32.10 30.09
CA ALA A 806 -10.49 -31.71 28.70
C ALA A 806 -10.57 -32.96 27.81
N VAL A 807 -11.21 -32.84 26.65
CA VAL A 807 -11.17 -33.89 25.64
C VAL A 807 -10.38 -33.37 24.46
N GLU A 808 -9.26 -34.01 24.16
CA GLU A 808 -8.47 -33.74 22.96
C GLU A 808 -8.67 -34.88 21.95
N ARG A 809 -8.80 -34.53 20.66
CA ARG A 809 -8.89 -35.51 19.57
C ARG A 809 -7.66 -35.44 18.69
N GLY A 810 -7.34 -36.55 18.03
CA GLY A 810 -6.21 -36.61 17.12
C GLY A 810 -4.88 -36.74 17.87
N SER A 811 -3.81 -36.21 17.26
CA SER A 811 -2.44 -36.29 17.79
C SER A 811 -2.15 -35.33 18.94
N GLY A 812 -3.15 -34.54 19.36
CA GLY A 812 -3.09 -33.57 20.45
C GLY A 812 -3.32 -32.13 19.98
N ALA A 813 -3.37 -31.19 20.92
CA ALA A 813 -3.44 -29.76 20.63
C ALA A 813 -2.23 -29.28 19.80
N THR A 814 -2.51 -28.52 18.76
CA THR A 814 -1.52 -27.77 17.98
C THR A 814 -1.82 -26.28 18.05
N LEU A 815 -0.84 -25.45 17.70
CA LEU A 815 -1.04 -23.99 17.71
C LEU A 815 -2.17 -23.53 16.76
N THR A 816 -2.41 -24.26 15.67
CA THR A 816 -3.43 -23.93 14.65
C THR A 816 -4.77 -24.64 14.86
N SER A 817 -4.86 -25.62 15.76
CA SER A 817 -6.13 -26.33 16.03
C SER A 817 -7.10 -25.56 16.94
N GLY A 818 -6.68 -24.42 17.48
CA GLY A 818 -7.50 -23.55 18.33
C GLY A 818 -8.02 -22.31 17.59
N SER A 819 -9.12 -21.73 18.08
CA SER A 819 -9.62 -20.41 17.67
C SER A 819 -10.01 -19.61 18.90
N SER A 820 -9.63 -18.34 18.91
CA SER A 820 -10.02 -17.38 19.94
C SER A 820 -11.55 -17.32 20.19
N LEU A 821 -12.37 -17.53 19.15
CA LEU A 821 -13.83 -17.54 19.25
C LEU A 821 -14.36 -18.62 20.22
N LEU A 822 -13.60 -19.69 20.43
CA LEU A 822 -14.02 -20.82 21.26
C LEU A 822 -13.59 -20.69 22.72
N ARG A 823 -12.79 -19.67 23.07
CA ARG A 823 -12.25 -19.47 24.42
C ARG A 823 -13.23 -18.82 25.39
N ALA A 824 -14.20 -18.08 24.87
CA ALA A 824 -15.18 -17.33 25.65
C ALA A 824 -16.56 -17.99 25.63
N ARG A 825 -16.62 -19.32 25.51
CA ARG A 825 -17.91 -20.02 25.66
C ARG A 825 -18.48 -19.74 27.05
N GLY A 826 -19.78 -19.45 27.07
CA GLY A 826 -20.47 -19.00 28.27
C GLY A 826 -20.35 -20.00 29.42
N ALA A 827 -20.52 -19.51 30.65
CA ALA A 827 -20.54 -20.33 31.86
C ALA A 827 -21.79 -21.24 31.96
N GLU A 828 -22.59 -21.33 30.90
CA GLU A 828 -23.73 -22.23 30.83
C GLU A 828 -23.23 -23.66 30.69
N VAL A 829 -23.56 -24.48 31.68
CA VAL A 829 -23.20 -25.89 31.69
C VAL A 829 -23.97 -26.56 30.56
N THR A 830 -23.26 -27.04 29.54
CA THR A 830 -23.90 -27.78 28.44
C THR A 830 -24.22 -29.20 28.89
N PRO A 831 -25.18 -29.90 28.26
CA PRO A 831 -25.43 -31.32 28.53
C PRO A 831 -24.17 -32.19 28.43
N ARG A 832 -23.27 -31.81 27.51
CA ARG A 832 -21.96 -32.45 27.36
C ARG A 832 -21.05 -32.24 28.56
N ASP A 833 -21.02 -31.03 29.12
CA ASP A 833 -20.21 -30.73 30.30
C ASP A 833 -20.72 -31.52 31.51
N GLU A 834 -22.04 -31.64 31.65
CA GLU A 834 -22.64 -32.52 32.68
C GLU A 834 -22.26 -33.99 32.47
N ASP A 835 -22.34 -34.50 31.24
CA ASP A 835 -21.98 -35.89 30.93
C ASP A 835 -20.51 -36.17 31.23
N LEU A 836 -19.60 -35.27 30.84
CA LEU A 836 -18.17 -35.40 31.10
C LEU A 836 -17.85 -35.28 32.60
N ALA A 837 -18.52 -34.38 33.32
CA ALA A 837 -18.38 -34.26 34.76
C ALA A 837 -18.87 -35.52 35.49
N ARG A 838 -20.01 -36.10 35.08
CA ARG A 838 -20.51 -37.38 35.61
C ARG A 838 -19.55 -38.52 35.32
N LEU A 839 -19.02 -38.59 34.09
CA LEU A 839 -18.03 -39.58 33.68
C LEU A 839 -16.76 -39.50 34.54
N VAL A 840 -16.18 -38.31 34.69
CA VAL A 840 -14.96 -38.13 35.50
C VAL A 840 -15.24 -38.37 36.98
N GLY A 841 -16.40 -37.95 37.49
CA GLY A 841 -16.83 -38.27 38.84
C GLY A 841 -16.92 -39.78 39.11
N ALA A 842 -17.41 -40.55 38.13
CA ALA A 842 -17.45 -42.01 38.21
C ALA A 842 -16.05 -42.64 38.08
N LEU A 843 -15.14 -42.07 37.28
CA LEU A 843 -13.79 -42.59 37.06
C LEU A 843 -12.85 -42.35 38.25
N VAL A 844 -12.93 -41.17 38.87
CA VAL A 844 -11.98 -40.71 39.88
C VAL A 844 -12.38 -41.11 41.30
N ARG A 845 -13.68 -41.32 41.56
CA ARG A 845 -14.20 -41.82 42.85
C ARG A 845 -14.65 -43.28 42.73
N PRO A 846 -14.54 -44.09 43.78
CA PRO A 846 -15.09 -45.45 43.79
C PRO A 846 -16.60 -45.40 43.50
N SER A 847 -17.01 -45.91 42.34
CA SER A 847 -18.38 -45.89 41.86
C SER A 847 -18.70 -47.17 41.09
N ALA A 848 -19.91 -47.70 41.28
CA ALA A 848 -20.41 -48.85 40.53
C ALA A 848 -21.02 -48.47 39.16
N ALA A 849 -20.99 -47.20 38.78
CA ALA A 849 -21.50 -46.74 37.49
C ALA A 849 -20.57 -47.17 36.33
N ASP A 850 -21.19 -47.70 35.28
CA ASP A 850 -20.52 -48.11 34.02
C ASP A 850 -20.21 -46.88 33.15
N PRO A 851 -18.93 -46.55 32.89
CA PRO A 851 -18.53 -45.41 32.07
C PRO A 851 -18.57 -45.71 30.56
N ALA A 852 -18.72 -46.97 30.14
CA ALA A 852 -18.55 -47.39 28.74
C ALA A 852 -19.54 -46.72 27.79
N GLY A 853 -20.79 -46.51 28.21
CA GLY A 853 -21.80 -45.83 27.41
C GLY A 853 -21.40 -44.40 27.03
N ILE A 854 -20.98 -43.60 28.00
CA ILE A 854 -20.57 -42.20 27.78
C ILE A 854 -19.24 -42.15 26.99
N LEU A 855 -18.28 -43.03 27.31
CA LEU A 855 -17.02 -43.15 26.58
C LEU A 855 -17.25 -43.49 25.09
N GLN A 856 -18.21 -44.38 24.79
CA GLN A 856 -18.59 -44.73 23.42
C GLN A 856 -19.30 -43.56 22.71
N THR A 857 -20.23 -42.87 23.36
CA THR A 857 -20.94 -41.71 22.80
C THR A 857 -19.97 -40.60 22.37
N TYR A 858 -18.94 -40.32 23.16
CA TYR A 858 -17.95 -39.30 22.85
C TYR A 858 -16.72 -39.82 22.09
N GLY A 859 -16.63 -41.14 21.85
CA GLY A 859 -15.50 -41.78 21.16
C GLY A 859 -14.17 -41.63 21.90
N ILE A 860 -14.20 -41.69 23.24
CA ILE A 860 -13.03 -41.56 24.12
C ILE A 860 -12.40 -42.94 24.29
N ARG A 861 -11.23 -43.14 23.68
CA ARG A 861 -10.50 -44.41 23.75
C ARG A 861 -9.35 -44.37 24.74
N PHE A 862 -8.89 -43.18 25.10
CA PHE A 862 -7.77 -42.96 26.00
C PHE A 862 -8.15 -42.04 27.15
N ILE A 863 -7.60 -42.32 28.33
CA ILE A 863 -7.72 -41.47 29.51
C ILE A 863 -6.31 -41.15 29.99
N LEU A 864 -5.97 -39.87 30.00
CA LEU A 864 -4.70 -39.34 30.50
C LEU A 864 -4.96 -38.65 31.84
N LEU A 865 -4.39 -39.19 32.92
CA LEU A 865 -4.43 -38.59 34.25
C LEU A 865 -3.11 -37.89 34.54
N GLU A 866 -3.18 -36.59 34.78
CA GLU A 866 -2.08 -35.73 35.23
C GLU A 866 -2.17 -35.57 36.75
N ALA A 867 -1.70 -36.59 37.47
CA ALA A 867 -1.68 -36.60 38.93
C ALA A 867 -0.54 -37.51 39.43
N PRO A 868 -0.03 -37.28 40.66
CA PRO A 868 0.93 -38.18 41.28
C PRO A 868 0.39 -39.61 41.32
N ARG A 869 1.28 -40.61 41.23
CA ARG A 869 0.87 -42.02 41.23
C ARG A 869 0.09 -42.47 42.46
N GLU A 870 0.32 -41.81 43.58
CA GLU A 870 -0.32 -42.09 44.86
C GLU A 870 -1.66 -41.37 45.04
N SER A 871 -2.09 -40.57 44.04
CA SER A 871 -3.37 -39.87 44.09
C SER A 871 -4.54 -40.86 44.16
N GLN A 872 -5.60 -40.47 44.87
CA GLN A 872 -6.81 -41.29 44.98
C GLN A 872 -7.43 -41.60 43.60
N ALA A 873 -7.31 -40.65 42.66
CA ALA A 873 -7.74 -40.80 41.28
C ALA A 873 -6.98 -41.92 40.55
N ALA A 874 -5.65 -41.93 40.67
CA ALA A 874 -4.80 -42.95 40.05
C ALA A 874 -5.10 -44.36 40.58
N LEU A 875 -5.25 -44.49 41.90
CA LEU A 875 -5.57 -45.77 42.54
C LEU A 875 -6.96 -46.29 42.14
N THR A 876 -7.95 -45.40 42.00
CA THR A 876 -9.31 -45.77 41.60
C THR A 876 -9.36 -46.23 40.13
N LEU A 877 -8.66 -45.53 39.22
CA LEU A 877 -8.55 -45.95 37.82
C LEU A 877 -7.90 -47.33 37.69
N ALA A 878 -6.87 -47.61 38.49
CA ALA A 878 -6.17 -48.90 38.48
C ALA A 878 -7.02 -50.09 38.96
N GLN A 879 -8.07 -49.84 39.75
CA GLN A 879 -8.98 -50.89 40.25
C GLN A 879 -10.11 -51.22 39.28
N ARG A 880 -10.27 -50.47 38.17
CA ARG A 880 -11.34 -50.70 37.20
C ARG A 880 -10.94 -51.77 36.17
N PRO A 881 -11.72 -52.86 36.03
CA PRO A 881 -11.40 -53.94 35.10
C PRO A 881 -11.57 -53.57 33.61
N GLU A 882 -12.29 -52.48 33.34
CA GLU A 882 -12.58 -51.97 31.99
C GLU A 882 -11.39 -51.20 31.37
N LEU A 883 -10.40 -50.82 32.18
CA LEU A 883 -9.27 -49.98 31.78
C LEU A 883 -7.98 -50.80 31.72
N VAL A 884 -7.19 -50.58 30.66
CA VAL A 884 -5.87 -51.20 30.49
C VAL A 884 -4.80 -50.13 30.59
N GLY A 885 -3.87 -50.28 31.53
CA GLY A 885 -2.74 -49.35 31.67
C GLY A 885 -1.81 -49.44 30.46
N ALA A 886 -1.61 -48.33 29.75
CA ALA A 886 -0.77 -48.27 28.55
C ALA A 886 0.63 -47.74 28.85
N SER A 887 0.75 -46.71 29.69
CA SER A 887 2.03 -46.18 30.16
C SER A 887 1.87 -45.45 31.49
N SER A 888 2.86 -45.55 32.38
CA SER A 888 2.89 -44.78 33.62
C SER A 888 4.25 -44.09 33.78
N ALA A 889 4.27 -42.76 33.87
CA ALA A 889 5.36 -41.95 34.38
C ALA A 889 5.04 -41.50 35.83
N ASP A 890 5.92 -40.74 36.48
CA ASP A 890 5.71 -40.31 37.87
C ASP A 890 4.50 -39.38 38.05
N VAL A 891 4.14 -38.62 37.01
CA VAL A 891 3.06 -37.61 37.03
C VAL A 891 2.02 -37.81 35.91
N LEU A 892 2.35 -38.60 34.87
CA LEU A 892 1.46 -38.85 33.73
C LEU A 892 1.10 -40.33 33.64
N GLN A 893 -0.18 -40.64 33.75
CA GLN A 893 -0.70 -42.01 33.61
C GLN A 893 -1.66 -42.11 32.44
N LEU A 894 -1.40 -43.05 31.53
CA LEU A 894 -2.23 -43.31 30.36
C LEU A 894 -2.95 -44.65 30.49
N TRP A 895 -4.26 -44.59 30.35
CA TRP A 895 -5.17 -45.74 30.35
C TRP A 895 -5.87 -45.84 28.99
N GLN A 896 -6.04 -47.06 28.50
CA GLN A 896 -6.77 -47.38 27.28
C GLN A 896 -8.10 -48.03 27.63
N VAL A 897 -9.14 -47.73 26.84
CA VAL A 897 -10.48 -48.31 26.91
C VAL A 897 -10.70 -49.20 25.69
N PRO A 898 -10.45 -50.52 25.76
CA PRO A 898 -10.48 -51.40 24.58
C PRO A 898 -11.88 -51.54 23.97
N GLY A 899 -12.94 -51.40 24.77
CA GLY A 899 -14.32 -51.58 24.35
C GLY A 899 -14.88 -50.47 23.47
N VAL A 900 -14.18 -49.35 23.32
CA VAL A 900 -14.67 -48.18 22.56
C VAL A 900 -14.25 -48.28 21.09
N THR A 901 -15.25 -48.35 20.22
CA THR A 901 -15.03 -48.36 18.76
C THR A 901 -15.46 -47.03 18.16
N VAL A 902 -14.49 -46.27 17.64
CA VAL A 902 -14.75 -45.00 16.95
C VAL A 902 -14.81 -45.30 15.46
N ALA A 903 -16.00 -45.16 14.85
CA ALA A 903 -16.12 -45.24 13.41
C ALA A 903 -15.18 -44.22 12.77
N SER A 904 -14.43 -44.63 11.75
CA SER A 904 -13.65 -43.70 10.93
C SER A 904 -14.64 -42.83 10.17
N SER A 905 -15.13 -41.75 10.79
CA SER A 905 -16.04 -40.83 10.13
C SER A 905 -15.32 -40.20 8.94
N ALA A 906 -15.73 -40.63 7.75
CA ALA A 906 -15.35 -40.04 6.47
C ALA A 906 -16.09 -38.72 6.18
N ALA A 907 -16.91 -38.23 7.12
CA ALA A 907 -17.66 -37.00 6.95
C ALA A 907 -16.94 -35.83 7.64
N SER A 908 -15.75 -35.47 7.15
CA SER A 908 -15.37 -34.06 7.25
C SER A 908 -16.40 -33.29 6.42
N SER A 909 -17.28 -32.49 7.05
CA SER A 909 -17.98 -31.47 6.27
C SER A 909 -16.89 -30.69 5.54
N GLU A 910 -16.89 -30.68 4.20
CA GLU A 910 -15.88 -29.98 3.42
C GLU A 910 -15.79 -28.55 3.95
N ALA A 911 -14.70 -28.25 4.65
CA ALA A 911 -14.46 -26.90 5.13
C ALA A 911 -14.38 -26.01 3.89
N PRO A 912 -15.04 -24.84 3.90
CA PRO A 912 -15.01 -23.97 2.73
C PRO A 912 -13.56 -23.67 2.34
N GLY A 913 -13.23 -23.82 1.05
CA GLY A 913 -11.92 -23.44 0.55
C GLY A 913 -11.61 -21.96 0.80
N ALA A 914 -10.33 -21.58 0.65
CA ALA A 914 -9.91 -20.19 0.77
C ALA A 914 -10.75 -19.28 -0.15
N PRO A 915 -11.24 -18.13 0.32
CA PRO A 915 -11.96 -17.21 -0.56
C PRO A 915 -11.02 -16.71 -1.66
N ALA A 916 -11.36 -16.91 -2.93
CA ALA A 916 -10.55 -16.47 -4.08
C ALA A 916 -10.19 -14.97 -4.03
N LEU A 917 -11.07 -14.16 -3.45
CA LEU A 917 -10.86 -12.74 -3.19
C LEU A 917 -9.61 -12.47 -2.34
N LEU A 918 -9.31 -13.33 -1.36
CA LEU A 918 -8.17 -13.14 -0.48
C LEU A 918 -6.85 -13.33 -1.22
N TRP A 919 -6.73 -14.39 -2.01
CA TRP A 919 -5.55 -14.61 -2.85
C TRP A 919 -5.33 -13.45 -3.81
N LEU A 920 -6.41 -12.94 -4.42
CA LEU A 920 -6.35 -11.77 -5.29
C LEU A 920 -5.83 -10.54 -4.54
N VAL A 921 -6.38 -10.22 -3.36
CA VAL A 921 -6.01 -9.03 -2.59
C VAL A 921 -4.59 -9.11 -2.04
N VAL A 922 -4.16 -10.29 -1.54
CA VAL A 922 -2.79 -10.52 -1.09
C VAL A 922 -1.81 -10.47 -2.27
N ALA A 923 -2.17 -11.05 -3.42
CA ALA A 923 -1.33 -10.98 -4.63
C ALA A 923 -1.18 -9.54 -5.12
N ILE A 924 -2.25 -8.74 -5.12
CA ILE A 924 -2.19 -7.31 -5.46
C ILE A 924 -1.24 -6.57 -4.49
N ALA A 925 -1.39 -6.77 -3.18
CA ALA A 925 -0.51 -6.16 -2.18
C ALA A 925 0.96 -6.59 -2.38
N GLY A 926 1.20 -7.87 -2.68
CA GLY A 926 2.51 -8.42 -3.01
C GLY A 926 3.13 -7.80 -4.26
N ILE A 927 2.38 -7.73 -5.35
CA ILE A 927 2.81 -7.09 -6.60
C ILE A 927 3.20 -5.64 -6.34
N PHE A 928 2.46 -4.90 -5.51
CA PHE A 928 2.83 -3.55 -5.14
C PHE A 928 4.06 -3.49 -4.22
N ALA A 929 4.21 -4.38 -3.24
CA ALA A 929 5.32 -4.34 -2.29
C ALA A 929 6.72 -4.57 -2.91
N VAL A 930 6.80 -5.33 -4.01
CA VAL A 930 8.06 -5.68 -4.68
C VAL A 930 8.73 -4.43 -5.28
N PRO A 931 10.03 -4.19 -5.01
CA PRO A 931 10.79 -3.11 -5.66
C PRO A 931 10.99 -3.41 -7.14
N THR A 932 10.41 -2.59 -8.02
CA THR A 932 10.59 -2.68 -9.48
C THR A 932 11.41 -1.52 -10.05
N GLU A 933 11.63 -0.47 -9.27
CA GLU A 933 12.41 0.69 -9.70
C GLU A 933 13.89 0.50 -9.38
N ARG A 934 14.76 0.89 -10.32
CA ARG A 934 16.20 0.96 -10.07
C ARG A 934 16.44 1.98 -8.96
N ARG A 935 16.96 1.53 -7.82
CA ARG A 935 17.42 2.45 -6.77
C ARG A 935 18.60 3.25 -7.31
N ALA A 936 18.44 4.57 -7.34
CA ALA A 936 19.52 5.52 -7.29
C ALA A 936 20.56 5.07 -6.24
N LYS A 937 21.82 4.89 -6.65
CA LYS A 937 22.89 4.68 -5.68
C LYS A 937 23.09 6.02 -4.97
N ALA A 938 22.74 6.08 -3.69
CA ALA A 938 23.07 7.24 -2.88
C ALA A 938 24.60 7.39 -2.85
N GLY A 939 25.11 8.47 -3.44
CA GLY A 939 26.51 8.84 -3.32
C GLY A 939 26.85 9.04 -1.84
N THR A 940 27.86 8.32 -1.36
CA THR A 940 28.34 8.45 0.01
C THR A 940 29.19 9.72 0.08
N ARG A 941 28.58 10.81 0.58
CA ARG A 941 29.15 12.16 0.65
C ARG A 941 29.52 12.74 -0.72
N VAL A 942 29.22 14.02 -0.90
CA VAL A 942 29.94 14.85 -1.86
C VAL A 942 31.40 14.80 -1.38
N ARG A 943 32.21 13.95 -2.02
CA ARG A 943 33.64 14.24 -2.07
C ARG A 943 33.69 15.59 -2.78
N ASP A 944 34.42 16.54 -2.20
CA ASP A 944 34.93 17.71 -2.90
C ASP A 944 35.84 17.24 -4.04
N ASP A 945 35.26 16.56 -5.04
CA ASP A 945 35.87 16.48 -6.34
C ASP A 945 35.75 17.91 -6.86
N ALA A 946 36.85 18.64 -6.67
CA ALA A 946 37.06 19.96 -7.21
C ALA A 946 36.40 20.02 -8.59
N LEU A 947 35.49 20.98 -8.75
CA LEU A 947 34.88 21.31 -10.03
C LEU A 947 35.94 21.12 -11.12
N PRO A 948 35.73 20.23 -12.11
CA PRO A 948 36.65 20.16 -13.23
C PRO A 948 36.72 21.57 -13.78
N SER A 949 37.91 22.17 -13.72
CA SER A 949 38.17 23.46 -14.34
C SER A 949 37.61 23.37 -15.75
N LEU A 950 36.59 24.18 -16.03
CA LEU A 950 36.13 24.45 -17.39
C LEU A 950 37.32 25.08 -18.11
N GLY A 951 38.20 24.23 -18.62
CA GLY A 951 39.25 24.60 -19.55
C GLY A 951 38.56 24.95 -20.85
N GLU A 952 38.71 26.21 -21.25
CA GLU A 952 38.53 26.66 -22.61
C GLU A 952 39.37 25.76 -23.54
N GLU A 953 38.74 24.78 -24.19
CA GLU A 953 39.25 24.27 -25.45
C GLU A 953 38.64 25.14 -26.56
N THR A 954 39.30 26.26 -26.83
CA THR A 954 39.17 26.97 -28.09
C THR A 954 39.63 26.03 -29.21
N SER A 955 38.71 25.75 -30.14
CA SER A 955 39.01 25.11 -31.41
C SER A 955 39.86 26.05 -32.27
N ASP A 956 41.18 25.89 -32.21
CA ASP A 956 42.10 26.31 -33.26
C ASP A 956 43.26 25.32 -33.24
N ASP A 957 43.14 24.23 -34.02
CA ASP A 957 44.25 23.65 -34.81
C ASP A 957 43.77 22.40 -35.61
N VAL A 958 43.91 22.54 -36.93
CA VAL A 958 43.84 21.58 -38.06
C VAL A 958 42.48 21.22 -38.66
#